data_AF-A0A956NB51-F1
#
_entry.id   AF-A0A956NB51-F1
#
_cell.length_a   1.000
_cell.length_b   1.000
_cell.length_c   1.000
_cell.angle_alpha   90.00
_cell.angle_beta   90.00
_cell.angle_gamma   90.00
#
_symmetry.space_group_name_H-M   'P 1'
#
loop_
_entity.id
_entity.type
_entity.pdbx_description
1 polymer ?
#
loop_
_entity_poly.entity_id
_entity_poly.type
_entity_poly.pdbx_seq_one_letter_code
_entity_poly.pdbx_strand_id
1 'polypeptide(L)'
;MDEARIRRILDHSARDGRQFLLETDGFDLLDAIGLETPKRLFYPVDSDGAIGDIESAVDKTESSVDKADVAIGHGAAAGSNVDTAVLERSAVLKIVSRDIQHKSDVGGVVILDSPPSDVTARANGMLATVRSRVPSAKIDGVLISERIDYPKSLGHELLVGLRWTRDLGPIVVFGVGGIYTEFLSGSFREGKDVAVLSPHLDPALPASVDRLAVTSLLTAGLRGQPPLMDVDRIRELLAPFLELATKFMPEYIAEMEVNPVVVVPNGSQADGPRVDGTEVNGSQANGAQVDGSRVAKSRFVALDVLVRLADRAGDVTPLARPIRKIDALLHPKSIAIAGVSESHKNPGRVILDNLLAGGFDASRVYVLKSGTDELAGVRCVSRPSELPERVDMAVLSVAAATIPEMVTEFIETERAESLIVIPGGLEEKQGGGAIVAQMQNALRASRETEWGGPVINGGNCLGIQSKPGNYDTLFIPRYKLPSPHGDPAPLALICQSGAHMVANLDRLGGIAPRYAISAGNQTDLTVGDYLTYLSDDPEIELFACYVEGFRPLDGLAFMKAAERITRSGRTVILYLASRTPSGAKASASHTASLAGDYAVLKQVAAQAGIVLAKNLANFADLVQLFVHLGDKQVGGMRLGAISNAGFECVAMADSVSRSQLATFSDETEATLRALLEEARLGSIVDVHNPLDLTPISNDTIYDRSVSAVLADDGVDLGVVGIVPLTPALQTLEPGPGHHEDLQSPDALAARLARIARESGKPWVAIVDGGARSDPFARLLQATGIPTFRTADRAVRLLEVFAAERLRCQRARTDH
;
A
#
# COMPACT_ATOMS: atom_id res chain seq x y z
N MET A 1 1.25 -26.11 -13.77
CA MET A 1 0.22 -25.38 -14.52
C MET A 1 0.30 -25.72 -16.00
N ASP A 2 -0.82 -26.00 -16.66
CA ASP A 2 -0.93 -26.27 -18.11
C ASP A 2 -1.52 -25.05 -18.84
N GLU A 3 -0.66 -24.15 -19.32
CA GLU A 3 -1.08 -22.90 -19.98
C GLU A 3 -1.91 -23.12 -21.26
N ALA A 4 -1.58 -24.16 -22.03
CA ALA A 4 -2.28 -24.45 -23.27
C ALA A 4 -3.72 -24.91 -23.01
N ARG A 5 -3.93 -25.72 -21.96
CA ARG A 5 -5.27 -26.07 -21.49
C ARG A 5 -6.04 -24.84 -20.99
N ILE A 6 -5.41 -23.98 -20.20
CA ILE A 6 -6.03 -22.74 -19.69
C ILE A 6 -6.51 -21.85 -20.83
N ARG A 7 -5.64 -21.54 -21.82
CA ARG A 7 -6.01 -20.70 -22.98
C ARG A 7 -7.18 -21.28 -23.75
N ARG A 8 -7.22 -22.60 -23.97
CA ARG A 8 -8.33 -23.26 -24.67
C ARG A 8 -9.67 -23.10 -23.92
N ILE A 9 -9.68 -23.25 -22.60
CA ILE A 9 -10.89 -23.09 -21.77
C ILE A 9 -11.42 -21.65 -21.86
N LEU A 10 -10.52 -20.68 -21.69
CA LEU A 10 -10.86 -19.25 -21.71
C LEU A 10 -11.29 -18.78 -23.11
N ASP A 11 -10.59 -19.19 -24.17
CA ASP A 11 -10.92 -18.85 -25.55
C ASP A 11 -12.24 -19.47 -26.01
N HIS A 12 -12.54 -20.71 -25.61
CA HIS A 12 -13.80 -21.36 -25.93
C HIS A 12 -14.97 -20.56 -25.38
N SER A 13 -14.89 -20.19 -24.10
CA SER A 13 -15.94 -19.43 -23.42
C SER A 13 -16.11 -18.00 -23.96
N ALA A 14 -14.99 -17.35 -24.32
CA ALA A 14 -15.02 -16.04 -24.95
C ALA A 14 -15.65 -16.06 -26.35
N ARG A 15 -15.43 -17.12 -27.14
CA ARG A 15 -16.08 -17.28 -28.47
C ARG A 15 -17.59 -17.46 -28.36
N ASP A 16 -18.07 -18.07 -27.28
CA ASP A 16 -19.50 -18.22 -26.99
C ASP A 16 -20.16 -16.92 -26.48
N GLY A 17 -19.41 -15.83 -26.36
CA GLY A 17 -19.89 -14.54 -25.87
C GLY A 17 -20.28 -14.54 -24.39
N ARG A 18 -19.74 -15.48 -23.60
CA ARG A 18 -20.05 -15.59 -22.17
C ARG A 18 -19.25 -14.57 -21.35
N GLN A 19 -19.89 -13.98 -20.35
CA GLN A 19 -19.22 -13.11 -19.37
C GLN A 19 -18.63 -13.90 -18.19
N PHE A 20 -19.12 -15.12 -17.96
CA PHE A 20 -18.68 -16.00 -16.88
C PHE A 20 -18.38 -17.40 -17.43
N LEU A 21 -17.40 -18.08 -16.81
CA LEU A 21 -17.23 -19.51 -17.03
C LEU A 21 -18.40 -20.28 -16.43
N LEU A 22 -18.77 -21.41 -17.06
CA LEU A 22 -19.62 -22.38 -16.39
C LEU A 22 -18.82 -23.06 -15.27
N GLU A 23 -19.50 -23.61 -14.26
CA GLU A 23 -18.83 -24.28 -13.14
C GLU A 23 -17.92 -25.44 -13.61
N THR A 24 -18.31 -26.15 -14.67
CA THR A 24 -17.50 -27.20 -15.32
C THR A 24 -16.18 -26.66 -15.87
N ASP A 25 -16.25 -25.55 -16.62
CA ASP A 25 -15.06 -24.89 -17.18
C ASP A 25 -14.18 -24.31 -16.06
N GLY A 26 -14.81 -23.79 -15.00
CA GLY A 26 -14.14 -23.31 -13.79
C GLY A 26 -13.35 -24.41 -13.10
N PHE A 27 -13.94 -25.60 -12.90
CA PHE A 27 -13.20 -26.72 -12.33
C PHE A 27 -12.09 -27.24 -13.26
N ASP A 28 -12.31 -27.24 -14.58
CA ASP A 28 -11.26 -27.59 -15.54
C ASP A 28 -10.09 -26.59 -15.51
N LEU A 29 -10.37 -25.31 -15.28
CA LEU A 29 -9.36 -24.28 -15.04
C LEU A 29 -8.58 -24.57 -13.75
N LEU A 30 -9.26 -24.93 -12.66
CA LEU A 30 -8.65 -25.29 -11.39
C LEU A 30 -7.74 -26.53 -11.50
N ASP A 31 -8.18 -27.56 -12.21
CA ASP A 31 -7.36 -28.74 -12.51
C ASP A 31 -6.12 -28.37 -13.32
N ALA A 32 -6.25 -27.45 -14.29
CA ALA A 32 -5.15 -27.00 -15.13
C ALA A 32 -4.09 -26.19 -14.36
N ILE A 33 -4.46 -25.50 -13.28
CA ILE A 33 -3.51 -24.85 -12.36
C ILE A 33 -2.97 -25.82 -11.29
N GLY A 34 -3.52 -27.03 -11.19
CA GLY A 34 -3.06 -28.09 -10.28
C GLY A 34 -3.72 -28.07 -8.90
N LEU A 35 -4.86 -27.39 -8.75
CA LEU A 35 -5.67 -27.46 -7.53
C LEU A 35 -6.65 -28.64 -7.63
N GLU A 36 -6.70 -29.48 -6.59
CA GLU A 36 -7.60 -30.64 -6.57
C GLU A 36 -9.07 -30.18 -6.59
N THR A 37 -9.88 -30.83 -7.41
CA THR A 37 -11.32 -30.61 -7.52
C THR A 37 -12.06 -31.93 -7.33
N PRO A 38 -13.33 -31.90 -6.90
CA PRO A 38 -14.14 -33.11 -6.82
C PRO A 38 -14.25 -33.81 -8.17
N LYS A 39 -14.28 -35.15 -8.13
CA LYS A 39 -14.71 -35.95 -9.29
C LYS A 39 -16.11 -35.56 -9.69
N ARG A 40 -16.39 -35.49 -10.99
CA ARG A 40 -17.64 -34.90 -11.48
C ARG A 40 -18.13 -35.51 -12.78
N LEU A 41 -19.45 -35.46 -12.98
CA LEU A 41 -20.13 -35.76 -14.23
C LEU A 41 -21.10 -34.63 -14.55
N PHE A 42 -21.07 -34.15 -15.79
CA PHE A 42 -22.02 -33.14 -16.27
C PHE A 42 -23.04 -33.79 -17.19
N TYR A 43 -24.32 -33.62 -16.88
CA TYR A 43 -25.44 -34.06 -17.71
C TYR A 43 -26.16 -32.84 -18.28
N PRO A 44 -26.17 -32.63 -19.61
CA PRO A 44 -26.92 -31.54 -20.22
C PRO A 44 -28.42 -31.81 -20.12
N VAL A 45 -29.22 -30.74 -20.06
CA VAL A 45 -30.68 -30.88 -20.25
C VAL A 45 -31.00 -31.19 -21.71
N ASP A 46 -32.04 -31.99 -21.94
CA ASP A 46 -32.55 -32.31 -23.27
C ASP A 46 -33.39 -31.16 -23.87
N SER A 47 -33.97 -31.39 -25.05
CA SER A 47 -34.82 -30.42 -25.75
C SER A 47 -36.08 -30.02 -24.98
N ASP A 48 -36.56 -30.88 -24.08
CA ASP A 48 -37.71 -30.61 -23.20
C ASP A 48 -37.26 -29.99 -21.86
N GLY A 49 -35.95 -29.79 -21.70
CA GLY A 49 -35.34 -29.26 -20.49
C GLY A 49 -35.26 -30.27 -19.36
N ALA A 50 -35.51 -31.57 -19.57
CA ALA A 50 -35.35 -32.59 -18.55
C ALA A 50 -33.93 -33.16 -18.57
N ILE A 51 -33.55 -33.88 -17.52
CA ILE A 51 -32.36 -34.71 -17.51
C ILE A 51 -32.78 -36.14 -17.85
N GLY A 52 -32.13 -36.72 -18.86
CA GLY A 52 -32.31 -38.11 -19.26
C GLY A 52 -31.84 -39.09 -18.18
N ASP A 53 -32.13 -40.39 -18.38
CA ASP A 53 -31.85 -41.46 -17.42
C ASP A 53 -30.33 -41.61 -17.15
N ILE A 54 -29.88 -41.00 -16.05
CA ILE A 54 -28.48 -41.02 -15.58
C ILE A 54 -28.07 -42.44 -15.19
N GLU A 55 -28.98 -43.20 -14.57
CA GLU A 55 -28.73 -44.55 -14.07
C GLU A 55 -28.41 -45.52 -15.22
N SER A 56 -29.10 -45.41 -16.35
CA SER A 56 -28.89 -46.25 -17.55
C SER A 56 -27.53 -46.04 -18.24
N ALA A 57 -26.84 -44.92 -17.97
CA ALA A 57 -25.52 -44.64 -18.50
C ALA A 57 -24.41 -45.39 -17.74
N VAL A 58 -24.65 -45.75 -16.48
CA VAL A 58 -23.70 -46.50 -15.62
C VAL A 58 -23.63 -47.96 -16.05
N ASP A 59 -24.79 -48.59 -16.28
CA ASP A 59 -24.91 -50.00 -16.70
C ASP A 59 -24.24 -50.31 -18.05
N LYS A 60 -24.09 -49.32 -18.94
CA LYS A 60 -23.45 -49.50 -20.25
C LYS A 60 -21.91 -49.47 -20.22
N THR A 61 -21.30 -49.06 -19.10
CA THR A 61 -19.83 -48.96 -19.01
C THR A 61 -19.12 -50.26 -18.64
N GLU A 62 -19.85 -51.31 -18.23
CA GLU A 62 -19.29 -52.66 -18.06
C GLU A 62 -19.15 -53.44 -19.39
N SER A 63 -19.82 -53.01 -20.47
CA SER A 63 -19.69 -53.62 -21.80
C SER A 63 -19.05 -52.64 -22.79
N SER A 64 -17.79 -52.89 -23.11
CA SER A 64 -16.98 -52.25 -24.17
C SER A 64 -17.74 -51.42 -25.22
N VAL A 65 -17.94 -50.13 -24.95
CA VAL A 65 -18.19 -49.07 -25.95
C VAL A 65 -17.52 -47.79 -25.44
N ASP A 66 -16.92 -47.05 -26.36
CA ASP A 66 -16.06 -45.88 -26.14
C ASP A 66 -16.52 -44.93 -25.02
N LYS A 67 -15.58 -44.61 -24.11
CA LYS A 67 -15.67 -43.51 -23.12
C LYS A 67 -15.90 -42.13 -23.74
N ALA A 68 -16.08 -42.02 -25.06
CA ALA A 68 -16.20 -40.77 -25.81
C ALA A 68 -17.63 -40.21 -25.84
N ASP A 69 -18.67 -41.02 -25.70
CA ASP A 69 -20.05 -40.57 -25.99
C ASP A 69 -20.83 -40.01 -24.77
N VAL A 70 -20.33 -40.20 -23.54
CA VAL A 70 -20.94 -39.60 -22.32
C VAL A 70 -20.39 -38.19 -22.03
N ALA A 71 -19.49 -37.68 -22.89
CA ALA A 71 -18.82 -36.40 -22.71
C ALA A 71 -18.95 -35.49 -23.95
N ILE A 72 -20.15 -35.33 -24.54
CA ILE A 72 -20.33 -34.38 -25.64
C ILE A 72 -21.60 -33.55 -25.46
N GLY A 73 -21.42 -32.42 -24.78
CA GLY A 73 -22.34 -31.29 -24.80
C GLY A 73 -21.55 -30.03 -24.45
N HIS A 74 -21.05 -29.34 -25.48
CA HIS A 74 -20.21 -28.14 -25.48
C HIS A 74 -18.70 -28.37 -25.42
N GLY A 75 -18.08 -28.77 -26.55
CA GLY A 75 -16.76 -28.31 -27.04
C GLY A 75 -15.50 -28.30 -26.15
N ALA A 76 -15.57 -28.69 -24.87
CA ALA A 76 -14.48 -28.68 -23.91
C ALA A 76 -13.73 -30.00 -24.01
N ALA A 77 -12.40 -29.92 -24.10
CA ALA A 77 -11.55 -31.11 -24.05
C ALA A 77 -11.84 -31.89 -22.76
N ALA A 78 -12.11 -33.20 -22.88
CA ALA A 78 -12.42 -34.08 -21.77
C ALA A 78 -11.44 -33.85 -20.60
N GLY A 79 -11.95 -33.29 -19.50
CA GLY A 79 -11.19 -33.04 -18.27
C GLY A 79 -10.74 -34.35 -17.61
N SER A 80 -9.68 -34.29 -16.81
CA SER A 80 -9.06 -35.45 -16.14
C SER A 80 -9.92 -36.10 -15.03
N ASN A 81 -10.98 -35.43 -14.56
CA ASN A 81 -11.79 -35.84 -13.39
C ASN A 81 -13.23 -36.29 -13.73
N VAL A 82 -13.47 -36.67 -14.99
CA VAL A 82 -14.73 -37.30 -15.42
C VAL A 82 -14.75 -38.75 -14.94
N ASP A 83 -15.57 -39.06 -13.93
CA ASP A 83 -15.61 -40.41 -13.31
C ASP A 83 -17.05 -40.85 -13.05
N THR A 84 -17.48 -41.91 -13.75
CA THR A 84 -18.82 -42.51 -13.58
C THR A 84 -19.02 -43.11 -12.19
N ALA A 85 -17.94 -43.44 -11.46
CA ALA A 85 -17.99 -43.94 -10.09
C ALA A 85 -18.51 -42.92 -9.07
N VAL A 86 -18.68 -41.63 -9.45
CA VAL A 86 -19.28 -40.62 -8.57
C VAL A 86 -20.72 -40.97 -8.17
N LEU A 87 -21.40 -41.78 -8.99
CA LEU A 87 -22.77 -42.24 -8.78
C LEU A 87 -22.86 -43.37 -7.74
N GLU A 88 -21.73 -44.01 -7.43
CA GLU A 88 -21.61 -45.08 -6.43
C GLU A 88 -21.21 -44.55 -5.04
N ARG A 89 -21.24 -43.23 -4.85
CA ARG A 89 -20.78 -42.53 -3.64
C ARG A 89 -21.80 -41.50 -3.17
N SER A 90 -21.54 -40.90 -2.00
CA SER A 90 -22.21 -39.66 -1.61
C SER A 90 -21.84 -38.55 -2.60
N ALA A 91 -22.84 -37.82 -3.08
CA ALA A 91 -22.68 -36.85 -4.16
C ALA A 91 -23.42 -35.54 -3.86
N VAL A 92 -23.11 -34.50 -4.61
CA VAL A 92 -23.78 -33.21 -4.60
C VAL A 92 -24.23 -32.90 -6.01
N LEU A 93 -25.54 -32.74 -6.19
CA LEU A 93 -26.13 -32.24 -7.43
C LEU A 93 -26.13 -30.73 -7.41
N LYS A 94 -25.66 -30.11 -8.48
CA LYS A 94 -25.66 -28.66 -8.67
C LYS A 94 -26.19 -28.33 -10.05
N ILE A 95 -27.05 -27.32 -10.16
CA ILE A 95 -27.42 -26.81 -11.48
C ILE A 95 -26.22 -26.12 -12.15
N VAL A 96 -26.13 -26.23 -13.46
CA VAL A 96 -25.22 -25.43 -14.29
C VAL A 96 -26.09 -24.49 -15.12
N SER A 97 -25.95 -23.19 -14.89
CA SER A 97 -26.73 -22.16 -15.55
C SER A 97 -25.90 -20.90 -15.66
N ARG A 98 -26.01 -20.22 -16.81
CA ARG A 98 -25.40 -18.90 -17.04
C ARG A 98 -26.10 -17.78 -16.30
N ASP A 99 -27.37 -17.97 -15.97
CA ASP A 99 -28.25 -16.94 -15.41
C ASP A 99 -28.34 -17.01 -13.88
N ILE A 100 -27.78 -18.06 -13.27
CA ILE A 100 -27.91 -18.34 -11.83
C ILE A 100 -26.53 -18.55 -11.20
N GLN A 101 -26.07 -17.55 -10.45
CA GLN A 101 -24.82 -17.61 -9.69
C GLN A 101 -25.01 -18.16 -8.26
N HIS A 102 -25.97 -17.63 -7.49
CA HIS A 102 -26.26 -18.10 -6.13
C HIS A 102 -27.23 -19.30 -6.14
N LYS A 103 -26.70 -20.48 -6.49
CA LYS A 103 -27.48 -21.70 -6.74
C LYS A 103 -28.24 -22.18 -5.51
N SER A 104 -27.62 -22.11 -4.33
CA SER A 104 -28.22 -22.56 -3.07
C SER A 104 -29.54 -21.81 -2.76
N ASP A 105 -29.59 -20.51 -3.04
CA ASP A 105 -30.74 -19.65 -2.74
C ASP A 105 -31.97 -20.02 -3.57
N VAL A 106 -31.74 -20.52 -4.79
CA VAL A 106 -32.81 -20.97 -5.69
C VAL A 106 -33.11 -22.47 -5.55
N GLY A 107 -32.50 -23.15 -4.58
CA GLY A 107 -32.66 -24.60 -4.41
C GLY A 107 -31.96 -25.42 -5.49
N GLY A 108 -30.95 -24.85 -6.15
CA GLY A 108 -30.16 -25.47 -7.22
C GLY A 108 -28.98 -26.31 -6.72
N VAL A 109 -28.97 -26.69 -5.44
CA VAL A 109 -28.00 -27.60 -4.83
C VAL A 109 -28.73 -28.66 -4.00
N VAL A 110 -28.44 -29.93 -4.25
CA VAL A 110 -29.00 -31.07 -3.50
C VAL A 110 -27.87 -31.98 -3.05
N ILE A 111 -27.80 -32.28 -1.75
CA ILE A 111 -26.81 -33.19 -1.17
C ILE A 111 -27.42 -34.60 -1.11
N LEU A 112 -26.66 -35.60 -1.57
CA LEU A 112 -26.99 -37.01 -1.54
C LEU A 112 -26.05 -37.70 -0.55
N ASP A 113 -26.56 -38.07 0.62
CA ASP A 113 -25.76 -38.59 1.73
C ASP A 113 -25.24 -40.03 1.51
N SER A 114 -25.84 -40.77 0.58
CA SER A 114 -25.48 -42.16 0.23
C SER A 114 -25.59 -42.37 -1.28
N PRO A 115 -24.97 -43.43 -1.83
CA PRO A 115 -25.09 -43.81 -3.24
C PRO A 115 -26.57 -43.81 -3.64
N PRO A 116 -26.98 -42.85 -4.47
CA PRO A 116 -28.39 -42.62 -4.78
C PRO A 116 -28.91 -43.66 -5.79
N SER A 117 -29.97 -44.38 -5.44
CA SER A 117 -30.68 -45.26 -6.38
C SER A 117 -31.65 -44.51 -7.31
N ASP A 118 -31.71 -43.18 -7.23
CA ASP A 118 -32.68 -42.33 -7.94
C ASP A 118 -32.14 -40.89 -8.14
N VAL A 119 -30.99 -40.79 -8.81
CA VAL A 119 -30.33 -39.51 -9.13
C VAL A 119 -31.15 -38.71 -10.11
N THR A 120 -31.72 -39.36 -11.12
CA THR A 120 -32.49 -38.71 -12.18
C THR A 120 -33.73 -38.03 -11.63
N ALA A 121 -34.50 -38.65 -10.73
CA ALA A 121 -35.65 -37.97 -10.16
C ALA A 121 -35.24 -36.81 -9.23
N ARG A 122 -34.14 -36.95 -8.49
CA ARG A 122 -33.60 -35.86 -7.65
C ARG A 122 -33.14 -34.67 -8.49
N ALA A 123 -32.44 -34.92 -9.59
CA ALA A 123 -32.01 -33.90 -10.54
C ALA A 123 -33.22 -33.20 -11.19
N ASN A 124 -34.20 -33.95 -11.68
CA ASN A 124 -35.41 -33.39 -12.27
C ASN A 124 -36.26 -32.61 -11.25
N GLY A 125 -36.34 -33.08 -10.00
CA GLY A 125 -37.00 -32.34 -8.91
C GLY A 125 -36.30 -31.02 -8.54
N MET A 126 -34.97 -31.01 -8.55
CA MET A 126 -34.16 -29.80 -8.40
C MET A 126 -34.44 -28.81 -9.55
N LEU A 127 -34.43 -29.29 -10.80
CA LEU A 127 -34.74 -28.46 -11.97
C LEU A 127 -36.15 -27.86 -11.92
N ALA A 128 -37.15 -28.64 -11.50
CA ALA A 128 -38.51 -28.14 -11.32
C ALA A 128 -38.58 -27.04 -10.25
N THR A 129 -37.88 -27.23 -9.13
CA THR A 129 -37.78 -26.23 -8.05
C THR A 129 -37.15 -24.93 -8.56
N VAL A 130 -36.00 -25.03 -9.23
CA VAL A 130 -35.28 -23.86 -9.77
C VAL A 130 -36.13 -23.13 -10.80
N ARG A 131 -36.76 -23.84 -11.75
CA ARG A 131 -37.63 -23.23 -12.77
C ARG A 131 -38.84 -22.53 -12.18
N SER A 132 -39.39 -23.02 -11.08
CA SER A 132 -40.50 -22.34 -10.40
C SER A 132 -40.07 -21.01 -9.75
N ARG A 133 -38.82 -20.93 -9.27
CA ARG A 133 -38.28 -19.73 -8.62
C ARG A 133 -37.72 -18.74 -9.62
N VAL A 134 -37.10 -19.22 -10.70
CA VAL A 134 -36.45 -18.41 -11.74
C VAL A 134 -36.86 -18.90 -13.14
N PRO A 135 -38.09 -18.63 -13.60
CA PRO A 135 -38.64 -19.22 -14.83
C PRO A 135 -37.91 -18.80 -16.10
N SER A 136 -37.27 -17.63 -16.10
CA SER A 136 -36.55 -17.07 -17.24
C SER A 136 -35.12 -17.59 -17.37
N ALA A 137 -34.60 -18.29 -16.36
CA ALA A 137 -33.21 -18.74 -16.36
C ALA A 137 -33.00 -19.92 -17.31
N LYS A 138 -31.98 -19.81 -18.16
CA LYS A 138 -31.49 -20.89 -19.00
C LYS A 138 -30.61 -21.81 -18.16
N ILE A 139 -31.04 -23.06 -18.01
CA ILE A 139 -30.28 -24.11 -17.34
C ILE A 139 -29.60 -24.95 -18.41
N ASP A 140 -28.27 -25.05 -18.36
CA ASP A 140 -27.47 -25.81 -19.32
C ASP A 140 -27.42 -27.31 -18.95
N GLY A 141 -27.54 -27.65 -17.66
CA GLY A 141 -27.49 -29.03 -17.19
C GLY A 141 -27.42 -29.18 -15.67
N VAL A 142 -27.08 -30.39 -15.23
CA VAL A 142 -26.82 -30.75 -13.83
C VAL A 142 -25.41 -31.31 -13.72
N LEU A 143 -24.63 -30.76 -12.79
CA LEU A 143 -23.34 -31.27 -12.37
C LEU A 143 -23.52 -32.19 -11.15
N ILE A 144 -23.03 -33.42 -11.28
CA ILE A 144 -22.98 -34.41 -10.22
C ILE A 144 -21.55 -34.45 -9.73
N SER A 145 -21.32 -34.00 -8.50
CA SER A 145 -19.99 -33.85 -7.92
C SER A 145 -19.80 -34.80 -6.74
N GLU A 146 -18.61 -35.36 -6.57
CA GLU A 146 -18.25 -36.11 -5.37
C GLU A 146 -18.45 -35.21 -4.14
N ARG A 147 -19.02 -35.78 -3.08
CA ARG A 147 -19.06 -35.11 -1.79
C ARG A 147 -17.72 -35.29 -1.09
N ILE A 148 -17.04 -34.18 -0.84
CA ILE A 148 -15.81 -34.15 -0.05
C ILE A 148 -16.19 -34.00 1.43
N ASP A 149 -15.83 -34.98 2.25
CA ASP A 149 -16.02 -34.92 3.70
C ASP A 149 -14.82 -34.25 4.37
N TYR A 150 -15.10 -33.22 5.17
CA TYR A 150 -14.10 -32.46 5.92
C TYR A 150 -14.72 -31.88 7.20
N PRO A 151 -13.90 -31.53 8.22
CA PRO A 151 -14.40 -30.89 9.42
C PRO A 151 -15.02 -29.52 9.10
N LYS A 152 -16.26 -29.29 9.55
CA LYS A 152 -16.98 -28.01 9.36
C LYS A 152 -16.63 -26.95 10.43
N SER A 153 -15.49 -27.08 11.08
CA SER A 153 -14.99 -26.13 12.08
C SER A 153 -14.20 -24.99 11.43
N LEU A 154 -14.07 -23.87 12.16
CA LEU A 154 -13.26 -22.73 11.73
C LEU A 154 -11.84 -23.20 11.35
N GLY A 155 -11.31 -22.68 10.23
CA GLY A 155 -9.98 -23.02 9.72
C GLY A 155 -9.94 -24.05 8.60
N HIS A 156 -11.05 -24.76 8.32
CA HIS A 156 -11.09 -25.76 7.26
C HIS A 156 -11.67 -25.26 5.93
N GLU A 157 -12.18 -24.03 5.89
CA GLU A 157 -12.69 -23.37 4.68
C GLU A 157 -11.86 -22.10 4.44
N LEU A 158 -11.24 -22.02 3.27
CA LEU A 158 -10.38 -20.92 2.85
C LEU A 158 -10.98 -20.26 1.61
N LEU A 159 -10.69 -18.98 1.44
CA LEU A 159 -11.02 -18.21 0.25
C LEU A 159 -9.74 -17.84 -0.48
N VAL A 160 -9.72 -18.07 -1.80
CA VAL A 160 -8.70 -17.53 -2.70
C VAL A 160 -9.40 -16.78 -3.84
N GLY A 161 -9.10 -15.51 -4.00
CA GLY A 161 -9.67 -14.65 -5.03
C GLY A 161 -8.61 -13.99 -5.90
N LEU A 162 -8.95 -13.68 -7.15
CA LEU A 162 -8.19 -12.86 -8.08
C LEU A 162 -9.05 -11.69 -8.51
N ARG A 163 -8.47 -10.49 -8.55
CA ARG A 163 -9.18 -9.30 -9.02
C ARG A 163 -8.22 -8.36 -9.73
N TRP A 164 -8.67 -7.79 -10.85
CA TRP A 164 -7.98 -6.67 -11.48
C TRP A 164 -8.38 -5.35 -10.82
N THR A 165 -7.38 -4.55 -10.50
CA THR A 165 -7.56 -3.19 -10.00
C THR A 165 -6.93 -2.22 -11.00
N ARG A 166 -7.59 -1.09 -11.23
CA ARG A 166 -7.14 -0.11 -12.21
C ARG A 166 -5.74 0.44 -11.90
N ASP A 167 -5.45 0.64 -10.62
CA ASP A 167 -4.25 1.28 -10.09
C ASP A 167 -3.09 0.30 -9.84
N LEU A 168 -3.36 -0.89 -9.32
CA LEU A 168 -2.32 -1.87 -8.96
C LEU A 168 -2.21 -3.05 -9.94
N GLY A 169 -3.14 -3.17 -10.89
CA GLY A 169 -3.21 -4.32 -11.79
C GLY A 169 -3.75 -5.56 -11.07
N PRO A 170 -3.17 -6.74 -11.27
CA PRO A 170 -3.70 -7.99 -10.72
C PRO A 170 -3.41 -8.08 -9.22
N ILE A 171 -4.39 -8.56 -8.46
CA ILE A 171 -4.33 -8.74 -7.02
C ILE A 171 -4.87 -10.13 -6.66
N VAL A 172 -4.18 -10.81 -5.74
CA VAL A 172 -4.63 -12.07 -5.13
C VAL A 172 -5.12 -11.80 -3.72
N VAL A 173 -6.25 -12.40 -3.36
CA VAL A 173 -6.91 -12.25 -2.07
C VAL A 173 -6.93 -13.62 -1.39
N PHE A 174 -6.48 -13.71 -0.15
CA PHE A 174 -6.46 -14.95 0.64
C PHE A 174 -7.03 -14.72 2.03
N GLY A 175 -7.96 -15.57 2.48
CA GLY A 175 -8.55 -15.40 3.80
C GLY A 175 -9.40 -16.57 4.25
N VAL A 176 -10.22 -16.32 5.27
CA VAL A 176 -11.24 -17.27 5.72
C VAL A 176 -12.29 -17.44 4.60
N GLY A 177 -12.67 -18.68 4.31
CA GLY A 177 -13.72 -19.01 3.36
C GLY A 177 -14.97 -19.59 4.01
N GLY A 178 -15.93 -19.95 3.17
CA GLY A 178 -17.20 -20.54 3.58
C GLY A 178 -18.30 -19.52 3.87
N ILE A 179 -19.42 -20.01 4.40
CA ILE A 179 -20.64 -19.22 4.60
C ILE A 179 -20.49 -18.13 5.69
N TYR A 180 -19.49 -18.24 6.55
CA TYR A 180 -19.24 -17.27 7.62
C TYR A 180 -18.29 -16.14 7.22
N THR A 181 -17.78 -16.13 5.98
CA THR A 181 -16.77 -15.17 5.53
C THR A 181 -17.18 -13.72 5.75
N GLU A 182 -18.40 -13.33 5.36
CA GLU A 182 -18.91 -11.96 5.54
C GLU A 182 -19.01 -11.56 7.01
N PHE A 183 -19.54 -12.46 7.85
CA PHE A 183 -19.67 -12.22 9.28
C PHE A 183 -18.31 -12.09 9.98
N LEU A 184 -17.36 -12.95 9.64
CA LEU A 184 -16.02 -12.97 10.23
C LEU A 184 -15.19 -11.77 9.77
N SER A 185 -15.28 -11.40 8.50
CA SER A 185 -14.60 -10.21 7.96
C SER A 185 -15.09 -8.92 8.65
N GLY A 186 -16.39 -8.82 8.94
CA GLY A 186 -16.95 -7.69 9.71
C GLY A 186 -16.61 -7.69 11.21
N SER A 187 -16.19 -8.83 11.76
CA SER A 187 -15.93 -8.99 13.21
C SER A 187 -14.44 -8.94 13.56
N PHE A 188 -13.54 -9.14 12.59
CA PHE A 188 -12.11 -9.11 12.82
C PHE A 188 -11.54 -7.69 12.78
N ARG A 189 -10.40 -7.51 13.47
CA ARG A 189 -9.60 -6.30 13.30
C ARG A 189 -9.07 -6.27 11.87
N GLU A 190 -9.07 -5.08 11.26
CA GLU A 190 -8.59 -4.86 9.90
C GLU A 190 -7.22 -5.53 9.64
N GLY A 191 -7.13 -6.35 8.57
CA GLY A 191 -5.90 -7.06 8.18
C GLY A 191 -5.64 -8.36 8.94
N LYS A 192 -6.64 -8.90 9.65
CA LYS A 192 -6.62 -10.23 10.28
C LYS A 192 -7.56 -11.23 9.60
N ASP A 193 -8.47 -10.73 8.78
CA ASP A 193 -9.50 -11.43 8.02
C ASP A 193 -8.98 -11.93 6.66
N VAL A 194 -8.31 -11.03 5.93
CA VAL A 194 -7.90 -11.26 4.55
C VAL A 194 -6.53 -10.62 4.28
N ALA A 195 -5.67 -11.35 3.58
CA ALA A 195 -4.44 -10.87 2.98
C ALA A 195 -4.66 -10.55 1.50
N VAL A 196 -4.21 -9.39 1.10
CA VAL A 196 -4.15 -8.92 -0.28
C VAL A 196 -2.71 -9.03 -0.74
N LEU A 197 -2.45 -9.59 -1.91
CA LEU A 197 -1.11 -9.83 -2.45
C LEU A 197 -1.02 -9.24 -3.85
N SER A 198 0.10 -8.60 -4.18
CA SER A 198 0.42 -8.26 -5.56
C SER A 198 1.41 -9.29 -6.12
N PRO A 199 1.11 -9.97 -7.24
CA PRO A 199 2.02 -10.95 -7.84
C PRO A 199 3.26 -10.29 -8.50
N HIS A 200 3.35 -8.97 -8.45
CA HIS A 200 4.39 -8.18 -9.07
C HIS A 200 5.36 -7.53 -8.07
N LEU A 201 5.15 -7.78 -6.77
CA LEU A 201 6.10 -7.46 -5.70
C LEU A 201 6.83 -8.74 -5.27
N ASP A 202 7.51 -8.73 -4.12
CA ASP A 202 8.26 -9.89 -3.60
C ASP A 202 7.51 -11.22 -3.81
N PRO A 203 8.14 -12.22 -4.46
CA PRO A 203 7.54 -13.54 -4.61
C PRO A 203 7.41 -14.29 -3.28
N ALA A 204 8.14 -13.91 -2.23
CA ALA A 204 7.95 -14.47 -0.90
C ALA A 204 6.57 -14.05 -0.36
N LEU A 205 5.81 -15.00 0.21
CA LEU A 205 4.57 -14.64 0.91
C LEU A 205 4.89 -13.57 1.96
N PRO A 206 4.21 -12.42 1.90
CA PRO A 206 4.45 -11.34 2.82
C PRO A 206 4.00 -11.73 4.22
N ALA A 207 4.62 -11.13 5.23
CA ALA A 207 4.26 -11.30 6.64
C ALA A 207 2.79 -10.93 6.95
N SER A 208 2.04 -10.35 6.02
CA SER A 208 0.58 -10.19 6.15
C SER A 208 -0.14 -11.53 6.15
N VAL A 209 0.31 -12.52 5.37
CA VAL A 209 -0.29 -13.86 5.35
C VAL A 209 -0.10 -14.55 6.70
N ASP A 210 1.10 -14.51 7.26
CA ASP A 210 1.40 -15.08 8.59
C ASP A 210 0.54 -14.45 9.70
N ARG A 211 0.19 -13.17 9.53
CA ARG A 211 -0.59 -12.41 10.51
C ARG A 211 -2.08 -12.71 10.48
N LEU A 212 -2.60 -13.39 9.46
CA LEU A 212 -4.03 -13.72 9.40
C LEU A 212 -4.43 -14.64 10.54
N ALA A 213 -5.65 -14.44 11.04
CA ALA A 213 -6.23 -15.33 12.04
C ALA A 213 -6.32 -16.76 11.52
N VAL A 214 -6.69 -16.94 10.25
CA VAL A 214 -6.78 -18.25 9.60
C VAL A 214 -5.42 -18.94 9.46
N THR A 215 -4.37 -18.19 9.09
CA THR A 215 -3.02 -18.74 9.01
C THR A 215 -2.55 -19.20 10.38
N SER A 216 -2.68 -18.35 11.40
CA SER A 216 -2.31 -18.71 12.78
C SER A 216 -3.08 -19.95 13.27
N LEU A 217 -4.36 -20.05 12.96
CA LEU A 217 -5.20 -21.20 13.31
C LEU A 217 -4.71 -22.50 12.65
N LEU A 218 -4.33 -22.42 11.38
CA LEU A 218 -3.83 -23.55 10.60
C LEU A 218 -2.42 -24.00 11.02
N THR A 219 -1.53 -23.05 11.32
CA THR A 219 -0.08 -23.30 11.47
C THR A 219 0.41 -23.34 12.91
N ALA A 220 -0.26 -22.68 13.85
CA ALA A 220 0.10 -22.76 15.28
C ALA A 220 -0.73 -23.83 16.03
N GLY A 221 -1.88 -24.23 15.49
CA GLY A 221 -2.83 -25.11 16.17
C GLY A 221 -3.57 -24.42 17.32
N LEU A 222 -4.44 -25.18 17.99
CA LEU A 222 -5.19 -24.72 19.16
C LEU A 222 -4.79 -25.54 20.40
N ARG A 223 -5.21 -25.10 21.58
CA ARG A 223 -4.99 -25.88 22.81
C ARG A 223 -5.60 -27.27 22.66
N GLY A 224 -4.74 -28.29 22.62
CA GLY A 224 -5.13 -29.70 22.44
C GLY A 224 -5.36 -30.13 20.98
N GLN A 225 -5.09 -29.27 19.99
CA GLN A 225 -5.17 -29.59 18.56
C GLN A 225 -3.85 -29.19 17.88
N PRO A 226 -3.07 -30.12 17.32
CA PRO A 226 -1.83 -29.79 16.64
C PRO A 226 -2.09 -28.94 15.37
N PRO A 227 -1.05 -28.25 14.85
CA PRO A 227 -1.12 -27.60 13.54
C PRO A 227 -1.62 -28.54 12.44
N LEU A 228 -2.46 -28.02 11.54
CA LEU A 228 -2.97 -28.76 10.38
C LEU A 228 -1.98 -28.78 9.21
N MET A 229 -1.10 -27.79 9.15
CA MET A 229 -0.07 -27.63 8.12
C MET A 229 1.02 -26.65 8.57
N ASP A 230 2.12 -26.59 7.82
CA ASP A 230 3.08 -25.50 7.91
C ASP A 230 2.69 -24.33 6.97
N VAL A 231 3.43 -23.23 7.07
CA VAL A 231 3.24 -22.05 6.21
C VAL A 231 3.58 -22.35 4.74
N ASP A 232 4.49 -23.30 4.47
CA ASP A 232 4.92 -23.63 3.11
C ASP A 232 3.79 -24.27 2.30
N ARG A 233 2.89 -25.02 2.94
CA ARG A 233 1.66 -25.51 2.28
C ARG A 233 0.73 -24.39 1.85
N ILE A 234 0.68 -23.27 2.58
CA ILE A 234 -0.07 -22.08 2.15
C ILE A 234 0.63 -21.41 0.95
N ARG A 235 1.96 -21.41 0.91
CA ARG A 235 2.74 -20.94 -0.27
C ARG A 235 2.41 -21.76 -1.50
N GLU A 236 2.41 -23.08 -1.36
CA GLU A 236 2.09 -24.01 -2.45
C GLU A 236 0.65 -23.83 -2.96
N LEU A 237 -0.31 -23.55 -2.07
CA LEU A 237 -1.69 -23.23 -2.46
C LEU A 237 -1.77 -21.94 -3.27
N LEU A 238 -1.07 -20.89 -2.87
CA LEU A 238 -1.18 -19.55 -3.48
C LEU A 238 -0.35 -19.37 -4.75
N ALA A 239 0.74 -20.14 -4.92
CA ALA A 239 1.65 -20.00 -6.05
C ALA A 239 0.96 -20.11 -7.44
N PRO A 240 0.08 -21.08 -7.71
CA PRO A 240 -0.62 -21.16 -8.98
C PRO A 240 -1.55 -19.97 -9.24
N PHE A 241 -2.13 -19.37 -8.21
CA PHE A 241 -2.99 -18.19 -8.33
C PHE A 241 -2.18 -16.93 -8.66
N LEU A 242 -1.02 -16.75 -8.04
CA LEU A 242 -0.08 -15.66 -8.36
C LEU A 242 0.41 -15.77 -9.82
N GLU A 243 0.69 -17.00 -10.28
CA GLU A 243 1.10 -17.27 -11.66
C GLU A 243 -0.04 -17.01 -12.66
N LEU A 244 -1.26 -17.47 -12.33
CA LEU A 244 -2.47 -17.22 -13.13
C LEU A 244 -2.76 -15.72 -13.25
N ALA A 245 -2.67 -14.98 -12.15
CA ALA A 245 -2.88 -13.54 -12.10
C ALA A 245 -1.88 -12.78 -12.99
N THR A 246 -0.61 -13.19 -12.99
CA THR A 246 0.44 -12.56 -13.80
C THR A 246 0.26 -12.79 -15.31
N LYS A 247 -0.19 -13.99 -15.70
CA LYS A 247 -0.19 -14.42 -17.10
C LYS A 247 -1.52 -14.23 -17.84
N PHE A 248 -2.63 -14.16 -17.12
CA PHE A 248 -3.98 -14.19 -17.72
C PHE A 248 -4.85 -12.97 -17.36
N MET A 249 -4.38 -12.07 -16.49
CA MET A 249 -5.07 -10.82 -16.18
C MET A 249 -4.33 -9.61 -16.79
N PRO A 250 -5.05 -8.59 -17.29
CA PRO A 250 -6.50 -8.51 -17.38
C PRO A 250 -7.05 -9.15 -18.66
N GLU A 251 -6.19 -9.67 -19.56
CA GLU A 251 -6.59 -10.00 -20.93
C GLU A 251 -7.68 -11.08 -21.04
N TYR A 252 -7.70 -12.05 -20.12
CA TYR A 252 -8.65 -13.17 -20.14
C TYR A 252 -9.56 -13.18 -18.93
N ILE A 253 -9.01 -12.95 -17.73
CA ILE A 253 -9.73 -13.02 -16.46
C ILE A 253 -9.81 -11.61 -15.87
N ALA A 254 -11.03 -11.16 -15.58
CA ALA A 254 -11.26 -9.94 -14.81
C ALA A 254 -11.28 -10.22 -13.30
N GLU A 255 -11.89 -11.35 -12.92
CA GLU A 255 -12.10 -11.73 -11.53
C GLU A 255 -12.27 -13.25 -11.41
N MET A 256 -11.79 -13.82 -10.32
CA MET A 256 -11.97 -15.23 -9.97
C MET A 256 -12.13 -15.36 -8.46
N GLU A 257 -13.04 -16.20 -8.00
CA GLU A 257 -13.20 -16.52 -6.57
C GLU A 257 -13.32 -18.03 -6.42
N VAL A 258 -12.52 -18.62 -5.53
CA VAL A 258 -12.60 -20.03 -5.14
C VAL A 258 -13.00 -20.06 -3.67
N ASN A 259 -14.25 -20.43 -3.41
CA ASN A 259 -14.86 -20.33 -2.10
C ASN A 259 -15.95 -21.40 -1.87
N PRO A 260 -15.69 -22.46 -1.08
CA PRO A 260 -14.49 -22.69 -0.29
C PRO A 260 -13.41 -23.51 -1.03
N VAL A 261 -12.15 -23.22 -0.72
CA VAL A 261 -11.06 -24.20 -0.75
C VAL A 261 -11.04 -24.90 0.60
N VAL A 262 -11.28 -26.21 0.63
CA VAL A 262 -11.37 -26.97 1.90
C VAL A 262 -10.06 -27.66 2.24
N VAL A 263 -9.74 -27.65 3.54
CA VAL A 263 -8.56 -28.31 4.11
C VAL A 263 -8.99 -29.67 4.65
N VAL A 264 -8.60 -30.74 3.95
CA VAL A 264 -8.92 -32.12 4.33
C VAL A 264 -7.70 -32.75 5.03
N PRO A 265 -7.80 -33.12 6.32
CA PRO A 265 -6.70 -33.77 7.03
C PRO A 265 -6.43 -35.17 6.47
N ASN A 266 -5.16 -35.53 6.24
CA ASN A 266 -4.83 -36.91 5.89
C ASN A 266 -5.07 -37.84 7.09
N GLY A 267 -5.87 -38.89 6.88
CA GLY A 267 -6.25 -39.86 7.92
C GLY A 267 -7.67 -39.70 8.48
N SER A 268 -8.49 -38.79 7.94
CA SER A 268 -9.94 -38.90 8.11
C SER A 268 -10.39 -40.25 7.52
N GLN A 269 -11.27 -40.95 8.23
CA GLN A 269 -11.79 -42.31 7.99
C GLN A 269 -12.43 -42.57 6.59
N ALA A 270 -12.24 -41.70 5.61
CA ALA A 270 -12.94 -41.72 4.33
C ALA A 270 -12.25 -42.56 3.23
N ASP A 271 -10.98 -42.98 3.40
CA ASP A 271 -10.23 -43.72 2.37
C ASP A 271 -10.02 -45.22 2.65
N GLY A 272 -10.84 -45.84 3.52
CA GLY A 272 -10.82 -47.29 3.75
C GLY A 272 -12.22 -47.93 3.68
N PRO A 273 -12.37 -49.17 3.16
CA PRO A 273 -13.64 -49.87 3.22
C PRO A 273 -14.08 -49.98 4.68
N ARG A 274 -15.34 -49.59 4.96
CA ARG A 274 -15.96 -49.75 6.29
C ARG A 274 -15.86 -51.22 6.71
N VAL A 275 -15.06 -51.50 7.73
CA VAL A 275 -15.12 -52.77 8.46
C VAL A 275 -16.09 -52.58 9.61
N ASP A 276 -17.08 -53.46 9.65
CA ASP A 276 -18.17 -53.46 10.60
C ASP A 276 -17.73 -53.48 12.07
N GLY A 277 -18.43 -52.66 12.86
CA GLY A 277 -18.86 -52.95 14.23
C GLY A 277 -17.83 -53.44 15.22
N THR A 278 -17.30 -52.53 16.05
CA THR A 278 -17.19 -52.77 17.50
C THR A 278 -16.95 -51.44 18.22
N GLU A 279 -17.88 -51.06 19.09
CA GLU A 279 -17.68 -50.01 20.09
C GLU A 279 -16.54 -50.43 21.03
N VAL A 280 -15.59 -49.53 21.26
CA VAL A 280 -14.66 -49.64 22.40
C VAL A 280 -14.77 -48.37 23.24
N ASN A 281 -15.26 -48.58 24.47
CA ASN A 281 -15.40 -47.59 25.53
C ASN A 281 -14.08 -46.90 25.88
N GLY A 282 -14.18 -45.62 26.23
CA GLY A 282 -13.06 -44.81 26.69
C GLY A 282 -12.49 -45.24 28.04
N SER A 283 -11.17 -45.08 28.19
CA SER A 283 -10.50 -44.50 29.36
C SER A 283 -8.97 -44.66 29.24
N GLN A 284 -8.27 -43.73 29.88
CA GLN A 284 -6.83 -43.66 30.13
C GLN A 284 -5.97 -42.88 29.13
N ALA A 285 -5.88 -41.58 29.43
CA ALA A 285 -4.71 -40.77 29.15
C ALA A 285 -3.51 -41.29 29.98
N ASN A 286 -2.35 -41.42 29.35
CA ASN A 286 -1.06 -41.32 30.02
C ASN A 286 0.01 -40.77 29.06
N GLY A 287 0.82 -39.86 29.59
CA GLY A 287 1.74 -39.00 28.86
C GLY A 287 2.81 -39.72 28.04
N ALA A 288 2.59 -39.77 26.73
CA ALA A 288 3.65 -39.91 25.74
C ALA A 288 3.93 -38.52 25.16
N GLN A 289 5.18 -38.07 25.33
CA GLN A 289 5.72 -36.87 24.72
C GLN A 289 5.59 -37.01 23.20
N VAL A 290 4.71 -36.20 22.59
CA VAL A 290 4.47 -36.21 21.15
C VAL A 290 5.71 -35.62 20.48
N ASP A 291 6.43 -36.48 19.76
CA ASP A 291 7.48 -36.09 18.81
C ASP A 291 6.88 -35.12 17.78
N GLY A 292 7.38 -33.88 17.75
CA GLY A 292 6.87 -32.77 16.94
C GLY A 292 7.17 -32.87 15.44
N SER A 293 7.53 -34.05 14.92
CA SER A 293 8.09 -34.23 13.57
C SER A 293 7.13 -34.83 12.53
N ARG A 294 5.84 -35.00 12.83
CA ARG A 294 4.85 -35.49 11.85
C ARG A 294 3.61 -34.60 11.77
N VAL A 295 3.74 -33.45 11.12
CA VAL A 295 2.57 -32.70 10.62
C VAL A 295 1.91 -33.57 9.55
N ALA A 296 0.67 -34.00 9.79
CA ALA A 296 -0.09 -34.75 8.79
C ALA A 296 -0.31 -33.85 7.56
N LYS A 297 0.14 -34.27 6.38
CA LYS A 297 -0.04 -33.48 5.14
C LYS A 297 -1.53 -33.29 4.87
N SER A 298 -2.07 -32.09 5.02
CA SER A 298 -3.45 -31.81 4.60
C SER A 298 -3.52 -31.58 3.08
N ARG A 299 -4.62 -32.04 2.43
CA ARG A 299 -4.91 -31.76 1.01
C ARG A 299 -5.87 -30.57 0.89
N PHE A 300 -5.78 -29.84 -0.22
CA PHE A 300 -6.65 -28.70 -0.52
C PHE A 300 -7.57 -29.07 -1.67
N VAL A 301 -8.89 -29.00 -1.46
CA VAL A 301 -9.88 -29.30 -2.50
C VAL A 301 -10.79 -28.10 -2.73
N ALA A 302 -10.89 -27.61 -3.96
CA ALA A 302 -11.80 -26.53 -4.30
C ALA A 302 -13.21 -27.05 -4.55
N LEU A 303 -14.17 -26.63 -3.73
CA LEU A 303 -15.57 -27.11 -3.85
C LEU A 303 -16.45 -26.21 -4.71
N ASP A 304 -16.00 -24.99 -4.98
CA ASP A 304 -16.72 -24.01 -5.79
C ASP A 304 -15.74 -23.02 -6.44
N VAL A 305 -16.15 -22.46 -7.57
CA VAL A 305 -15.39 -21.46 -8.31
C VAL A 305 -16.29 -20.59 -9.17
N LEU A 306 -16.07 -19.28 -9.08
CA LEU A 306 -16.67 -18.28 -9.95
C LEU A 306 -15.56 -17.60 -10.74
N VAL A 307 -15.69 -17.52 -12.07
CA VAL A 307 -14.72 -16.81 -12.93
C VAL A 307 -15.47 -15.87 -13.85
N ARG A 308 -15.15 -14.58 -13.76
CA ARG A 308 -15.61 -13.54 -14.67
C ARG A 308 -14.53 -13.26 -15.71
N LEU A 309 -14.91 -13.41 -16.97
CA LEU A 309 -14.04 -13.14 -18.11
C LEU A 309 -13.88 -11.64 -18.31
N ALA A 310 -12.74 -11.25 -18.86
CA ALA A 310 -12.47 -9.87 -19.17
C ALA A 310 -13.23 -9.38 -20.40
N ASP A 311 -13.72 -8.14 -20.33
CA ASP A 311 -14.19 -7.44 -21.50
C ASP A 311 -12.96 -7.12 -22.37
N ARG A 312 -12.88 -7.67 -23.58
CA ARG A 312 -11.79 -7.38 -24.55
C ARG A 312 -11.69 -5.89 -24.93
N ALA A 313 -12.60 -5.05 -24.46
CA ALA A 313 -12.65 -3.63 -24.71
C ALA A 313 -12.12 -2.84 -23.50
N GLY A 314 -10.90 -2.29 -23.65
CA GLY A 314 -10.61 -0.97 -23.10
C GLY A 314 -9.68 -0.85 -21.88
N ASP A 315 -8.73 -1.77 -21.66
CA ASP A 315 -7.65 -1.45 -20.73
C ASP A 315 -6.61 -0.54 -21.38
N VAL A 316 -6.47 0.66 -20.80
CA VAL A 316 -5.53 1.69 -21.25
C VAL A 316 -4.14 1.25 -20.82
N THR A 317 -3.38 0.61 -21.71
CA THR A 317 -1.92 0.50 -21.52
C THR A 317 -1.37 1.92 -21.36
N PRO A 318 -0.71 2.24 -20.24
CA PRO A 318 -0.10 3.55 -20.05
C PRO A 318 0.86 3.82 -21.20
N LEU A 319 0.83 5.05 -21.73
CA LEU A 319 1.86 5.49 -22.67
C LEU A 319 3.21 5.40 -21.97
N ALA A 320 4.18 4.74 -22.59
CA ALA A 320 5.54 4.72 -22.07
C ALA A 320 6.08 6.15 -22.02
N ARG A 321 6.48 6.61 -20.83
CA ARG A 321 7.02 7.95 -20.60
C ARG A 321 8.54 7.87 -20.60
N PRO A 322 9.26 8.80 -21.24
CA PRO A 322 10.72 8.83 -21.20
C PRO A 322 11.20 9.39 -19.85
N ILE A 323 11.04 8.64 -18.76
CA ILE A 323 11.29 9.07 -17.37
C ILE A 323 12.70 9.62 -17.14
N ARG A 324 13.69 9.22 -17.96
CA ARG A 324 15.04 9.80 -17.95
C ARG A 324 15.06 11.33 -18.17
N LYS A 325 14.04 11.88 -18.85
CA LYS A 325 13.91 13.33 -19.10
C LYS A 325 13.41 14.11 -17.88
N ILE A 326 13.06 13.43 -16.78
CA ILE A 326 12.86 14.11 -15.49
C ILE A 326 14.13 14.85 -15.07
N ASP A 327 15.32 14.43 -15.53
CA ASP A 327 16.55 15.17 -15.34
C ASP A 327 16.46 16.62 -15.86
N ALA A 328 15.82 16.83 -17.02
CA ALA A 328 15.65 18.17 -17.60
C ALA A 328 14.69 19.05 -16.78
N LEU A 329 13.80 18.44 -15.99
CA LEU A 329 12.98 19.16 -15.00
C LEU A 329 13.81 19.49 -13.76
N LEU A 330 14.57 18.54 -13.22
CA LEU A 330 15.22 18.69 -11.91
C LEU A 330 16.58 19.39 -11.97
N HIS A 331 17.27 19.35 -13.11
CA HIS A 331 18.59 19.94 -13.36
C HIS A 331 18.63 20.78 -14.65
N PRO A 332 17.70 21.73 -14.87
CA PRO A 332 17.65 22.52 -16.09
C PRO A 332 18.87 23.44 -16.21
N LYS A 333 19.39 23.60 -17.42
CA LYS A 333 20.43 24.59 -17.78
C LYS A 333 19.86 25.75 -18.59
N SER A 334 18.60 25.67 -18.99
CA SER A 334 17.88 26.66 -19.77
C SER A 334 16.38 26.56 -19.50
N ILE A 335 15.72 27.72 -19.33
CA ILE A 335 14.31 27.80 -18.94
C ILE A 335 13.55 28.78 -19.83
N ALA A 336 12.41 28.37 -20.40
CA ALA A 336 11.43 29.29 -20.99
C ALA A 336 10.22 29.49 -20.06
N ILE A 337 9.66 30.70 -19.98
CA ILE A 337 8.49 30.99 -19.14
C ILE A 337 7.43 31.71 -19.97
N ALA A 338 6.23 31.12 -20.05
CA ALA A 338 5.06 31.75 -20.66
C ALA A 338 4.13 32.33 -19.58
N GLY A 339 3.53 33.48 -19.87
CA GLY A 339 2.56 34.12 -18.97
C GLY A 339 3.18 35.06 -17.93
N VAL A 340 4.35 35.64 -18.19
CA VAL A 340 4.95 36.66 -17.32
C VAL A 340 4.30 38.02 -17.55
N SER A 341 3.75 38.63 -16.50
CA SER A 341 3.21 39.99 -16.54
C SER A 341 4.29 41.05 -16.31
N GLU A 342 4.23 42.11 -17.11
CA GLU A 342 5.09 43.28 -16.99
C GLU A 342 4.59 44.24 -15.90
N SER A 343 3.27 44.44 -15.84
CA SER A 343 2.62 45.51 -15.07
C SER A 343 2.19 45.12 -13.66
N HIS A 344 2.04 43.83 -13.37
CA HIS A 344 1.58 43.35 -12.05
C HIS A 344 2.18 41.98 -11.70
N LYS A 345 2.14 41.64 -10.41
CA LYS A 345 2.63 40.35 -9.89
C LYS A 345 1.58 39.26 -10.13
N ASN A 346 1.61 38.66 -11.32
CA ASN A 346 0.89 37.42 -11.60
C ASN A 346 1.78 36.19 -11.31
N PRO A 347 1.25 34.96 -11.33
CA PRO A 347 2.03 33.75 -11.05
C PRO A 347 3.31 33.63 -11.90
N GLY A 348 3.24 33.83 -13.22
CA GLY A 348 4.42 33.81 -14.09
C GLY A 348 5.50 34.83 -13.71
N ARG A 349 5.10 36.04 -13.26
CA ARG A 349 6.04 37.03 -12.75
C ARG A 349 6.70 36.59 -11.45
N VAL A 350 5.94 36.02 -10.51
CA VAL A 350 6.50 35.48 -9.26
C VAL A 350 7.49 34.35 -9.52
N ILE A 351 7.19 33.46 -10.47
CA ILE A 351 8.09 32.38 -10.90
C ILE A 351 9.41 32.96 -11.42
N LEU A 352 9.35 33.92 -12.34
CA LEU A 352 10.54 34.59 -12.86
C LEU A 352 11.37 35.24 -11.73
N ASP A 353 10.71 35.95 -10.81
CA ASP A 353 11.40 36.60 -9.70
C ASP A 353 12.07 35.56 -8.77
N ASN A 354 11.42 34.43 -8.51
CA ASN A 354 11.95 33.35 -7.66
C ASN A 354 13.17 32.68 -8.30
N LEU A 355 13.13 32.41 -9.62
CA LEU A 355 14.26 31.86 -10.38
C LEU A 355 15.48 32.78 -10.31
N LEU A 356 15.30 34.07 -10.61
CA LEU A 356 16.38 35.05 -10.59
C LEU A 356 16.94 35.26 -9.18
N ALA A 357 16.06 35.33 -8.17
CA ALA A 357 16.49 35.42 -6.77
C ALA A 357 17.18 34.14 -6.27
N GLY A 358 16.90 33.00 -6.90
CA GLY A 358 17.60 31.72 -6.67
C GLY A 358 19.02 31.70 -7.27
N GLY A 359 19.37 32.69 -8.10
CA GLY A 359 20.67 32.75 -8.76
C GLY A 359 20.73 31.95 -10.06
N PHE A 360 19.59 31.61 -10.66
CA PHE A 360 19.58 31.02 -12.00
C PHE A 360 20.09 32.03 -13.03
N ASP A 361 20.91 31.59 -13.98
CA ASP A 361 21.53 32.46 -14.97
C ASP A 361 20.49 33.10 -15.90
N ALA A 362 20.28 34.41 -15.76
CA ALA A 362 19.32 35.19 -16.54
C ALA A 362 19.54 35.08 -18.06
N SER A 363 20.78 34.86 -18.51
CA SER A 363 21.09 34.70 -19.94
C SER A 363 20.59 33.38 -20.54
N ARG A 364 20.27 32.41 -19.67
CA ARG A 364 19.70 31.11 -20.01
C ARG A 364 18.20 31.03 -19.74
N VAL A 365 17.57 32.16 -19.40
CA VAL A 365 16.12 32.26 -19.23
C VAL A 365 15.53 33.01 -20.42
N TYR A 366 14.36 32.57 -20.88
CA TYR A 366 13.61 33.21 -21.95
C TYR A 366 12.16 33.44 -21.50
N VAL A 367 11.61 34.61 -21.80
CA VAL A 367 10.19 34.92 -21.57
C VAL A 367 9.43 34.80 -22.89
N LEU A 368 8.41 33.95 -22.95
CA LEU A 368 7.51 33.86 -24.09
C LEU A 368 6.46 34.98 -24.01
N LYS A 369 6.73 36.10 -24.71
CA LYS A 369 5.90 37.30 -24.73
C LYS A 369 6.17 38.12 -26.00
N SER A 370 5.11 38.42 -26.75
CA SER A 370 5.18 39.33 -27.90
C SER A 370 5.21 40.80 -27.48
N GLY A 371 5.85 41.66 -28.29
CA GLY A 371 5.78 43.12 -28.16
C GLY A 371 6.80 43.75 -27.21
N THR A 372 7.74 42.97 -26.67
CA THR A 372 8.82 43.43 -25.80
C THR A 372 10.05 42.57 -26.07
N ASP A 373 11.24 43.15 -26.16
CA ASP A 373 12.50 42.40 -26.42
C ASP A 373 13.16 41.89 -25.13
N GLU A 374 12.90 42.55 -24.00
CA GLU A 374 13.49 42.23 -22.70
C GLU A 374 12.53 42.54 -21.54
N LEU A 375 12.45 41.67 -20.53
CA LEU A 375 11.65 41.86 -19.33
C LEU A 375 12.48 41.45 -18.10
N ALA A 376 12.68 42.38 -17.17
CA ALA A 376 13.44 42.15 -15.93
C ALA A 376 14.86 41.56 -16.15
N GLY A 377 15.59 42.04 -17.17
CA GLY A 377 16.93 41.54 -17.47
C GLY A 377 16.96 40.26 -18.31
N VAL A 378 15.79 39.76 -18.74
CA VAL A 378 15.64 38.47 -19.42
C VAL A 378 15.10 38.68 -20.83
N ARG A 379 15.68 37.96 -21.80
CA ARG A 379 15.30 38.04 -23.21
C ARG A 379 13.88 37.53 -23.43
N CYS A 380 13.10 38.27 -24.22
CA CYS A 380 11.78 37.87 -24.66
C CYS A 380 11.80 37.33 -26.10
N VAL A 381 10.99 36.30 -26.36
CA VAL A 381 10.67 35.82 -27.72
C VAL A 381 9.17 35.62 -27.83
N SER A 382 8.59 35.67 -29.04
CA SER A 382 7.13 35.72 -29.16
C SER A 382 6.46 34.35 -29.05
N ARG A 383 7.17 33.28 -29.41
CA ARG A 383 6.63 31.91 -29.52
C ARG A 383 7.74 30.85 -29.41
N PRO A 384 7.40 29.60 -29.06
CA PRO A 384 8.34 28.48 -28.95
C PRO A 384 9.32 28.36 -30.13
N SER A 385 8.83 28.46 -31.37
CA SER A 385 9.66 28.31 -32.58
C SER A 385 10.81 29.32 -32.70
N GLU A 386 10.72 30.47 -32.03
CA GLU A 386 11.72 31.55 -32.00
C GLU A 386 12.78 31.37 -30.90
N LEU A 387 12.64 30.36 -30.04
CA LEU A 387 13.68 30.03 -29.06
C LEU A 387 14.99 29.70 -29.81
N PRO A 388 16.15 30.23 -29.36
CA PRO A 388 17.42 30.01 -30.06
C PRO A 388 17.91 28.57 -29.96
N GLU A 389 17.48 27.85 -28.93
CA GLU A 389 17.83 26.46 -28.64
C GLU A 389 16.60 25.69 -28.15
N ARG A 390 16.72 24.36 -28.06
CA ARG A 390 15.76 23.57 -27.30
C ARG A 390 16.06 23.78 -25.82
N VAL A 391 15.10 24.29 -25.07
CA VAL A 391 15.27 24.50 -23.63
C VAL A 391 15.10 23.19 -22.86
N ASP A 392 15.74 23.09 -21.70
CA ASP A 392 15.57 21.92 -20.83
C ASP A 392 14.16 21.89 -20.23
N MET A 393 13.65 23.07 -19.83
CA MET A 393 12.35 23.21 -19.20
C MET A 393 11.59 24.44 -19.72
N ALA A 394 10.29 24.29 -19.98
CA ALA A 394 9.39 25.42 -20.18
C ALA A 394 8.26 25.44 -19.13
N VAL A 395 8.03 26.60 -18.50
CA VAL A 395 7.00 26.80 -17.48
C VAL A 395 5.83 27.57 -18.08
N LEU A 396 4.66 26.92 -18.15
CA LEU A 396 3.46 27.48 -18.78
C LEU A 396 2.52 28.02 -17.70
N SER A 397 2.53 29.35 -17.53
CA SER A 397 1.69 30.09 -16.58
C SER A 397 0.66 30.99 -17.30
N VAL A 398 0.10 30.47 -18.39
CA VAL A 398 -0.91 31.14 -19.21
C VAL A 398 -2.33 30.66 -18.87
N ALA A 399 -3.35 31.24 -19.49
CA ALA A 399 -4.73 30.80 -19.29
C ALA A 399 -4.92 29.34 -19.74
N ALA A 400 -5.69 28.54 -18.99
CA ALA A 400 -5.89 27.11 -19.27
C ALA A 400 -6.33 26.81 -20.71
N ALA A 401 -7.17 27.67 -21.30
CA ALA A 401 -7.64 27.52 -22.67
C ALA A 401 -6.53 27.56 -23.74
N THR A 402 -5.37 28.17 -23.44
CA THR A 402 -4.24 28.31 -24.37
C THR A 402 -3.20 27.20 -24.25
N ILE A 403 -3.27 26.37 -23.20
CA ILE A 403 -2.28 25.33 -22.94
C ILE A 403 -2.25 24.26 -24.04
N PRO A 404 -3.39 23.71 -24.53
CA PRO A 404 -3.34 22.67 -25.54
C PRO A 404 -2.60 23.07 -26.82
N GLU A 405 -2.84 24.29 -27.32
CA GLU A 405 -2.17 24.83 -28.50
C GLU A 405 -0.68 25.05 -28.24
N MET A 406 -0.32 25.66 -27.11
CA MET A 406 1.07 25.95 -26.77
C MET A 406 1.90 24.68 -26.55
N VAL A 407 1.34 23.68 -25.87
CA VAL A 407 1.99 22.36 -25.70
C VAL A 407 2.18 21.69 -27.05
N THR A 408 1.17 21.75 -27.92
CA THR A 408 1.25 21.21 -29.29
C THR A 408 2.37 21.90 -30.07
N GLU A 409 2.48 23.24 -30.02
CA GLU A 409 3.57 23.96 -30.69
C GLU A 409 4.95 23.56 -30.16
N PHE A 410 5.12 23.42 -28.83
CA PHE A 410 6.38 22.94 -28.24
C PHE A 410 6.76 21.54 -28.73
N ILE A 411 5.79 20.66 -28.92
CA ILE A 411 6.00 19.31 -29.46
C ILE A 411 6.36 19.38 -30.94
N GLU A 412 5.58 20.07 -31.76
CA GLU A 412 5.79 20.17 -33.21
C GLU A 412 7.11 20.87 -33.59
N THR A 413 7.54 21.83 -32.78
CA THR A 413 8.79 22.56 -32.99
C THR A 413 9.99 21.92 -32.28
N GLU A 414 9.74 20.89 -31.46
CA GLU A 414 10.71 20.22 -30.59
C GLU A 414 11.58 21.18 -29.76
N ARG A 415 10.96 22.20 -29.14
CA ARG A 415 11.67 23.31 -28.48
C ARG A 415 11.85 23.20 -26.97
N ALA A 416 11.34 22.16 -26.32
CA ALA A 416 11.56 21.94 -24.89
C ALA A 416 11.69 20.44 -24.56
N GLU A 417 12.65 20.03 -23.73
CA GLU A 417 12.75 18.64 -23.24
C GLU A 417 11.71 18.30 -22.17
N SER A 418 11.24 19.31 -21.44
CA SER A 418 10.22 19.16 -20.41
C SER A 418 9.34 20.41 -20.25
N LEU A 419 8.12 20.20 -19.74
CA LEU A 419 7.13 21.25 -19.53
C LEU A 419 6.59 21.19 -18.08
N ILE A 420 6.46 22.35 -17.43
CA ILE A 420 5.66 22.51 -16.20
C ILE A 420 4.37 23.25 -16.57
N VAL A 421 3.23 22.59 -16.41
CA VAL A 421 1.91 23.18 -16.67
C VAL A 421 1.25 23.58 -15.36
N ILE A 422 1.25 24.90 -15.10
CA ILE A 422 0.68 25.48 -13.87
C ILE A 422 -0.86 25.43 -13.83
N PRO A 423 -1.61 25.91 -14.83
CA PRO A 423 -3.07 26.03 -14.71
C PRO A 423 -3.78 24.67 -14.74
N GLY A 424 -4.91 24.58 -14.02
CA GLY A 424 -5.86 23.45 -14.09
C GLY A 424 -7.02 23.68 -15.07
N GLY A 425 -7.97 22.75 -15.09
CA GLY A 425 -9.24 22.89 -15.83
C GLY A 425 -9.20 22.52 -17.32
N LEU A 426 -8.22 21.72 -17.75
CA LEU A 426 -8.12 21.21 -19.13
C LEU A 426 -9.14 20.11 -19.44
N GLU A 427 -9.50 19.30 -18.45
CA GLU A 427 -10.39 18.14 -18.59
C GLU A 427 -11.87 18.46 -18.30
N GLU A 428 -12.18 19.67 -17.81
CA GLU A 428 -13.46 20.00 -17.16
C GLU A 428 -14.43 20.86 -17.99
N LYS A 429 -14.01 21.43 -19.14
CA LYS A 429 -14.84 22.36 -19.92
C LYS A 429 -15.52 21.69 -21.12
N GLN A 430 -16.86 21.73 -21.14
CA GLN A 430 -17.66 21.40 -22.31
C GLN A 430 -17.27 22.32 -23.49
N GLY A 431 -16.88 21.75 -24.63
CA GLY A 431 -16.52 22.46 -25.86
C GLY A 431 -15.03 22.46 -26.26
N GLY A 432 -14.12 22.00 -25.40
CA GLY A 432 -12.66 21.97 -25.67
C GLY A 432 -12.08 20.62 -26.11
N GLY A 433 -12.92 19.58 -26.24
CA GLY A 433 -12.46 18.19 -26.40
C GLY A 433 -11.57 17.93 -27.61
N ALA A 434 -11.81 18.62 -28.74
CA ALA A 434 -11.02 18.44 -29.95
C ALA A 434 -9.56 18.92 -29.79
N ILE A 435 -9.34 20.07 -29.14
CA ILE A 435 -7.99 20.64 -28.98
C ILE A 435 -7.22 19.88 -27.89
N VAL A 436 -7.88 19.45 -26.82
CA VAL A 436 -7.27 18.57 -25.81
C VAL A 436 -6.88 17.21 -26.41
N ALA A 437 -7.74 16.64 -27.26
CA ALA A 437 -7.42 15.42 -28.01
C ALA A 437 -6.24 15.64 -28.97
N GLN A 438 -6.15 16.80 -29.63
CA GLN A 438 -5.01 17.16 -30.47
C GLN A 438 -3.69 17.18 -29.66
N MET A 439 -3.67 17.84 -28.51
CA MET A 439 -2.50 17.84 -27.61
C MET A 439 -2.11 16.43 -27.18
N GLN A 440 -3.07 15.60 -26.77
CA GLN A 440 -2.82 14.21 -26.37
C GLN A 440 -2.31 13.35 -27.54
N ASN A 441 -2.82 13.57 -28.74
CA ASN A 441 -2.37 12.88 -29.95
C ASN A 441 -0.97 13.32 -30.36
N ALA A 442 -0.66 14.62 -30.29
CA ALA A 442 0.68 15.14 -30.54
C ALA A 442 1.70 14.56 -29.55
N LEU A 443 1.34 14.51 -28.25
CA LEU A 443 2.17 13.88 -27.23
C LEU A 443 2.40 12.40 -27.54
N ARG A 444 1.33 11.65 -27.83
CA ARG A 444 1.41 10.22 -28.20
C ARG A 444 2.30 10.00 -29.42
N ALA A 445 2.08 10.74 -30.49
CA ALA A 445 2.89 10.66 -31.70
C ALA A 445 4.37 10.97 -31.42
N SER A 446 4.65 11.97 -30.57
CA SER A 446 6.01 12.30 -30.18
C SER A 446 6.71 11.19 -29.41
N ARG A 447 5.99 10.34 -28.66
CA ARG A 447 6.55 9.17 -27.95
C ARG A 447 7.10 8.10 -28.91
N GLU A 448 6.58 8.04 -30.14
CA GLU A 448 7.00 7.08 -31.16
C GLU A 448 8.24 7.56 -31.95
N THR A 449 8.67 8.81 -31.75
CA THR A 449 9.87 9.37 -32.37
C THR A 449 11.15 9.05 -31.58
N GLU A 450 12.32 9.17 -32.20
CA GLU A 450 13.62 9.00 -31.51
C GLU A 450 13.79 10.01 -30.35
N TRP A 451 13.28 11.22 -30.53
CA TRP A 451 13.28 12.24 -29.47
C TRP A 451 12.39 11.83 -28.29
N GLY A 452 11.30 11.11 -28.54
CA GLY A 452 10.37 10.63 -27.53
C GLY A 452 9.49 11.72 -26.92
N GLY A 453 9.49 12.95 -27.45
CA GLY A 453 8.66 14.06 -26.97
C GLY A 453 9.08 14.66 -25.62
N PRO A 454 8.44 15.76 -25.17
CA PRO A 454 8.71 16.35 -23.85
C PRO A 454 8.03 15.55 -22.73
N VAL A 455 8.58 15.56 -21.52
CA VAL A 455 7.82 15.13 -20.33
C VAL A 455 7.04 16.31 -19.74
N ILE A 456 5.83 16.06 -19.22
CA ILE A 456 4.98 17.13 -18.70
C ILE A 456 4.70 16.91 -17.21
N ASN A 457 5.16 17.85 -16.38
CA ASN A 457 4.75 17.96 -14.98
C ASN A 457 3.46 18.78 -14.86
N GLY A 458 2.50 18.27 -14.10
CA GLY A 458 1.34 19.05 -13.70
C GLY A 458 0.13 18.92 -14.61
N GLY A 459 -0.38 20.07 -15.03
CA GLY A 459 -1.81 20.36 -15.03
C GLY A 459 -2.22 20.66 -13.59
N ASN A 460 -2.69 21.87 -13.29
CA ASN A 460 -3.04 22.28 -11.92
C ASN A 460 -1.94 22.02 -10.87
N CYS A 461 -0.69 22.35 -11.17
CA CYS A 461 0.43 22.14 -10.23
C CYS A 461 0.96 23.47 -9.67
N LEU A 462 1.62 23.39 -8.52
CA LEU A 462 2.28 24.55 -7.92
C LEU A 462 3.66 24.84 -8.53
N GLY A 463 4.28 23.84 -9.18
CA GLY A 463 5.66 23.88 -9.65
C GLY A 463 6.58 22.95 -8.85
N ILE A 464 7.88 23.13 -9.06
CA ILE A 464 8.96 22.35 -8.49
C ILE A 464 10.02 23.28 -7.88
N GLN A 465 10.57 22.89 -6.74
CA GLN A 465 11.80 23.41 -6.18
C GLN A 465 12.88 22.33 -6.25
N SER A 466 14.02 22.63 -6.88
CA SER A 466 15.18 21.74 -6.94
C SER A 466 16.40 22.45 -6.38
N LYS A 467 16.94 21.92 -5.29
CA LYS A 467 18.19 22.43 -4.71
C LYS A 467 19.39 22.10 -5.61
N PRO A 468 19.56 20.86 -6.11
CA PRO A 468 20.63 20.54 -7.05
C PRO A 468 20.52 21.32 -8.39
N GLY A 469 19.29 21.56 -8.87
CA GLY A 469 19.05 22.37 -10.07
C GLY A 469 19.11 23.89 -9.85
N ASN A 470 19.33 24.33 -8.62
CA ASN A 470 19.40 25.74 -8.21
C ASN A 470 18.23 26.61 -8.69
N TYR A 471 16.99 26.12 -8.57
CA TYR A 471 15.83 26.85 -9.06
C TYR A 471 14.56 26.63 -8.21
N ASP A 472 13.64 27.59 -8.29
CA ASP A 472 12.33 27.57 -7.64
C ASP A 472 11.26 28.09 -8.61
N THR A 473 10.34 27.21 -9.02
CA THR A 473 9.19 27.55 -9.89
C THR A 473 7.87 27.66 -9.13
N LEU A 474 7.88 27.68 -7.80
CA LEU A 474 6.67 27.92 -7.03
C LEU A 474 6.23 29.36 -7.26
N PHE A 475 4.94 29.58 -7.52
CA PHE A 475 4.38 30.93 -7.60
C PHE A 475 4.03 31.51 -6.23
N ILE A 476 4.88 31.24 -5.22
CA ILE A 476 4.77 31.78 -3.87
C ILE A 476 5.93 32.76 -3.63
N PRO A 477 5.66 34.03 -3.29
CA PRO A 477 6.73 34.98 -3.01
C PRO A 477 7.60 34.55 -1.81
N ARG A 478 8.91 34.76 -1.89
CA ARG A 478 9.88 34.37 -0.84
C ARG A 478 9.61 34.95 0.55
N TYR A 479 8.91 36.09 0.65
CA TYR A 479 8.52 36.66 1.94
C TYR A 479 7.34 35.91 2.59
N LYS A 480 6.60 35.09 1.83
CA LYS A 480 5.54 34.20 2.34
C LYS A 480 6.05 32.80 2.63
N LEU A 481 7.01 32.32 1.83
CA LEU A 481 7.65 31.04 2.03
C LEU A 481 9.17 31.23 1.85
N PRO A 482 9.89 31.54 2.93
CA PRO A 482 11.33 31.70 2.85
C PRO A 482 11.99 30.35 2.56
N SER A 483 12.98 30.34 1.67
CA SER A 483 13.82 29.18 1.49
C SER A 483 14.72 29.02 2.71
N PRO A 484 14.78 27.84 3.36
CA PRO A 484 15.75 27.61 4.41
C PRO A 484 17.18 27.76 3.89
N HIS A 485 18.07 28.18 4.79
CA HIS A 485 19.51 28.29 4.56
C HIS A 485 20.21 26.98 4.94
N GLY A 486 21.32 26.66 4.27
CA GLY A 486 22.11 25.46 4.53
C GLY A 486 21.99 24.40 3.46
N ASP A 487 22.62 23.25 3.72
CA ASP A 487 22.64 22.11 2.81
C ASP A 487 21.24 21.48 2.68
N PRO A 488 20.89 20.96 1.49
CA PRO A 488 19.63 20.25 1.32
C PRO A 488 19.59 19.01 2.22
N ALA A 489 18.47 18.83 2.91
CA ALA A 489 18.17 17.59 3.60
C ALA A 489 18.03 16.45 2.58
N PRO A 490 18.33 15.19 2.97
CA PRO A 490 18.24 14.01 2.10
C PRO A 490 16.77 13.56 1.89
N LEU A 491 15.92 14.52 1.52
CA LEU A 491 14.47 14.42 1.43
C LEU A 491 13.99 14.80 0.02
N ALA A 492 13.24 13.89 -0.61
CA ALA A 492 12.36 14.20 -1.72
C ALA A 492 10.91 14.28 -1.22
N LEU A 493 10.33 15.49 -1.27
CA LEU A 493 8.93 15.75 -0.95
C LEU A 493 8.11 15.78 -2.25
N ILE A 494 7.30 14.74 -2.49
CA ILE A 494 6.52 14.58 -3.72
C ILE A 494 5.04 14.65 -3.37
N CYS A 495 4.34 15.68 -3.82
CA CYS A 495 2.96 15.93 -3.45
C CYS A 495 2.07 16.09 -4.68
N GLN A 496 0.98 15.35 -4.75
CA GLN A 496 -0.05 15.58 -5.76
C GLN A 496 -0.69 16.97 -5.58
N SER A 497 -1.05 17.32 -4.34
CA SER A 497 -1.60 18.64 -4.00
C SER A 497 -0.52 19.68 -3.73
N GLY A 498 -0.52 20.76 -4.52
CA GLY A 498 0.36 21.90 -4.34
C GLY A 498 0.15 22.64 -3.01
N ALA A 499 -1.11 22.86 -2.62
CA ALA A 499 -1.44 23.52 -1.35
C ALA A 499 -0.97 22.71 -0.13
N HIS A 500 -1.09 21.37 -0.20
CA HIS A 500 -0.53 20.50 0.82
C HIS A 500 0.99 20.61 0.87
N MET A 501 1.67 20.62 -0.28
CA MET A 501 3.13 20.75 -0.35
C MET A 501 3.63 22.01 0.37
N VAL A 502 3.07 23.19 0.09
CA VAL A 502 3.53 24.43 0.73
C VAL A 502 3.18 24.51 2.21
N ALA A 503 2.01 24.01 2.61
CA ALA A 503 1.68 23.91 4.03
C ALA A 503 2.64 22.96 4.76
N ASN A 504 3.17 21.94 4.08
CA ASN A 504 4.16 21.04 4.64
C ASN A 504 5.55 21.70 4.70
N LEU A 505 5.99 22.36 3.61
CA LEU A 505 7.26 23.09 3.57
C LEU A 505 7.37 24.14 4.69
N ASP A 506 6.29 24.88 4.97
CA ASP A 506 6.24 25.84 6.09
C ASP A 506 6.39 25.13 7.45
N ARG A 507 5.70 24.00 7.64
CA ARG A 507 5.76 23.21 8.88
C ARG A 507 7.09 22.51 9.11
N LEU A 508 7.86 22.23 8.07
CA LEU A 508 9.14 21.55 8.15
C LEU A 508 10.24 22.37 8.85
N GLY A 509 9.95 23.61 9.25
CA GLY A 509 10.66 24.28 10.35
C GLY A 509 12.14 24.54 10.10
N GLY A 510 12.56 24.65 8.83
CA GLY A 510 13.95 24.86 8.44
C GLY A 510 14.58 23.69 7.68
N ILE A 511 13.92 22.53 7.60
CA ILE A 511 14.34 21.47 6.68
C ILE A 511 14.11 21.95 5.25
N ALA A 512 15.18 22.06 4.47
CA ALA A 512 15.12 22.29 3.02
C ALA A 512 15.15 20.95 2.28
N PRO A 513 14.05 20.46 1.70
CA PRO A 513 14.10 19.26 0.86
C PRO A 513 15.08 19.45 -0.30
N ARG A 514 15.79 18.38 -0.67
CA ARG A 514 16.59 18.34 -1.90
C ARG A 514 15.70 18.61 -3.12
N TYR A 515 14.52 17.99 -3.13
CA TYR A 515 13.47 18.25 -4.12
C TYR A 515 12.12 18.41 -3.44
N ALA A 516 11.35 19.42 -3.87
CA ALA A 516 9.93 19.54 -3.55
C ALA A 516 9.14 19.64 -4.85
N ILE A 517 8.29 18.65 -5.13
CA ILE A 517 7.65 18.45 -6.43
C ILE A 517 6.13 18.42 -6.26
N SER A 518 5.44 19.37 -6.90
CA SER A 518 3.98 19.32 -7.07
C SER A 518 3.64 18.64 -8.39
N ALA A 519 3.08 17.43 -8.31
CA ALA A 519 2.70 16.64 -9.49
C ALA A 519 1.35 17.07 -10.11
N GLY A 520 0.50 17.77 -9.35
CA GLY A 520 -0.79 18.27 -9.82
C GLY A 520 -1.73 17.15 -10.29
N ASN A 521 -2.39 17.36 -11.42
CA ASN A 521 -3.34 16.43 -12.02
C ASN A 521 -2.66 15.21 -12.66
N GLN A 522 -1.33 15.14 -12.71
CA GLN A 522 -0.61 14.04 -13.35
C GLN A 522 -1.07 13.85 -14.81
N THR A 523 -1.04 14.92 -15.60
CA THR A 523 -1.46 14.91 -17.02
C THR A 523 -0.55 14.03 -17.88
N ASP A 524 0.73 13.94 -17.54
CA ASP A 524 1.70 13.02 -18.14
C ASP A 524 2.50 12.33 -17.02
N LEU A 525 3.44 13.04 -16.39
CA LEU A 525 4.22 12.51 -15.27
C LEU A 525 3.37 12.30 -14.02
N THR A 526 3.61 11.19 -13.33
CA THR A 526 2.94 10.82 -12.08
C THR A 526 3.88 10.87 -10.88
N VAL A 527 3.32 10.75 -9.67
CA VAL A 527 4.12 10.54 -8.45
C VAL A 527 4.96 9.26 -8.57
N GLY A 528 4.42 8.20 -9.19
CA GLY A 528 5.16 6.96 -9.45
C GLY A 528 6.40 7.15 -10.32
N ASP A 529 6.32 8.00 -11.36
CA ASP A 529 7.47 8.29 -12.23
C ASP A 529 8.60 9.01 -11.46
N TYR A 530 8.24 10.02 -10.65
CA TYR A 530 9.22 10.73 -9.83
C TYR A 530 9.88 9.82 -8.80
N LEU A 531 9.09 8.97 -8.14
CA LEU A 531 9.64 8.01 -7.18
C LEU A 531 10.60 7.02 -7.86
N THR A 532 10.24 6.55 -9.06
CA THR A 532 11.07 5.64 -9.86
C THR A 532 12.39 6.32 -10.24
N TYR A 533 12.33 7.52 -10.82
CA TYR A 533 13.52 8.27 -11.24
C TYR A 533 14.44 8.61 -10.06
N LEU A 534 13.88 9.15 -8.98
CA LEU A 534 14.63 9.57 -7.80
C LEU A 534 15.16 8.40 -6.98
N SER A 535 14.68 7.17 -7.20
CA SER A 535 15.23 5.97 -6.54
C SER A 535 16.71 5.75 -6.83
N ASP A 536 17.22 6.32 -7.92
CA ASP A 536 18.63 6.23 -8.33
C ASP A 536 19.50 7.38 -7.77
N ASP A 537 18.93 8.41 -7.14
CA ASP A 537 19.70 9.48 -6.48
C ASP A 537 20.19 8.99 -5.10
N PRO A 538 21.51 8.82 -4.89
CA PRO A 538 22.05 8.28 -3.64
C PRO A 538 22.00 9.29 -2.48
N GLU A 539 21.78 10.58 -2.77
CA GLU A 539 21.72 11.64 -1.75
C GLU A 539 20.33 11.75 -1.10
N ILE A 540 19.37 10.92 -1.52
CA ILE A 540 18.04 10.85 -0.92
C ILE A 540 17.96 9.61 -0.02
N GLU A 541 17.67 9.85 1.26
CA GLU A 541 17.42 8.80 2.26
C GLU A 541 15.92 8.67 2.57
N LEU A 542 15.15 9.75 2.36
CA LEU A 542 13.73 9.83 2.67
C LEU A 542 12.89 10.32 1.50
N PHE A 543 11.88 9.54 1.14
CA PHE A 543 10.88 9.88 0.13
C PHE A 543 9.54 10.10 0.82
N ALA A 544 9.03 11.33 0.83
CA ALA A 544 7.77 11.69 1.47
C ALA A 544 6.70 12.00 0.41
N CYS A 545 5.71 11.12 0.28
CA CYS A 545 4.71 11.16 -0.78
C CYS A 545 3.32 11.49 -0.24
N TYR A 546 2.65 12.48 -0.83
CA TYR A 546 1.22 12.73 -0.66
C TYR A 546 0.48 12.39 -1.95
N VAL A 547 -0.40 11.39 -1.90
CA VAL A 547 -1.11 10.87 -3.07
C VAL A 547 -2.62 10.86 -2.79
N GLU A 548 -3.40 11.43 -3.70
CA GLU A 548 -4.86 11.43 -3.65
C GLU A 548 -5.48 10.26 -4.43
N GLY A 549 -4.78 9.82 -5.48
CA GLY A 549 -5.11 8.67 -6.29
C GLY A 549 -4.05 8.41 -7.36
N PHE A 550 -4.09 7.20 -7.93
CA PHE A 550 -3.15 6.76 -8.95
C PHE A 550 -3.81 6.76 -10.33
N ARG A 551 -3.02 7.05 -11.37
CA ARG A 551 -3.41 6.78 -12.76
C ARG A 551 -3.43 5.25 -13.01
N PRO A 552 -4.04 4.74 -14.10
CA PRO A 552 -4.00 3.32 -14.41
C PRO A 552 -2.59 2.74 -14.33
N LEU A 553 -2.40 1.66 -13.57
CA LEU A 553 -1.14 0.96 -13.30
C LEU A 553 -0.02 1.80 -12.66
N ASP A 554 -0.26 3.07 -12.35
CA ASP A 554 0.73 3.93 -11.70
C ASP A 554 0.93 3.57 -10.23
N GLY A 555 -0.13 3.07 -9.56
CA GLY A 555 -0.02 2.53 -8.21
C GLY A 555 0.96 1.35 -8.18
N LEU A 556 0.87 0.45 -9.17
CA LEU A 556 1.80 -0.67 -9.29
C LEU A 556 3.25 -0.19 -9.49
N ALA A 557 3.47 0.78 -10.39
CA ALA A 557 4.78 1.36 -10.63
C ALA A 557 5.34 2.01 -9.34
N PHE A 558 4.52 2.78 -8.63
CA PHE A 558 4.86 3.38 -7.35
C PHE A 558 5.27 2.33 -6.30
N MET A 559 4.49 1.25 -6.15
CA MET A 559 4.78 0.19 -5.17
C MET A 559 6.09 -0.53 -5.49
N LYS A 560 6.38 -0.80 -6.77
CA LYS A 560 7.66 -1.39 -7.21
C LYS A 560 8.85 -0.47 -6.92
N ALA A 561 8.71 0.82 -7.23
CA ALA A 561 9.75 1.80 -6.93
C ALA A 561 10.00 1.91 -5.42
N ALA A 562 8.92 1.95 -4.63
CA ALA A 562 9.01 1.98 -3.17
C ALA A 562 9.68 0.72 -2.62
N GLU A 563 9.33 -0.47 -3.11
CA GLU A 563 9.94 -1.72 -2.68
C GLU A 563 11.45 -1.75 -2.99
N ARG A 564 11.87 -1.25 -4.16
CA ARG A 564 13.30 -1.11 -4.51
C ARG A 564 14.01 -0.15 -3.54
N ILE A 565 13.40 0.99 -3.23
CA ILE A 565 13.95 1.98 -2.28
C ILE A 565 14.07 1.34 -0.89
N THR A 566 13.03 0.69 -0.40
CA THR A 566 12.98 0.13 0.95
C THR A 566 13.93 -1.05 1.13
N ARG A 567 14.15 -1.88 0.09
CA ARG A 567 15.18 -2.94 0.11
C ARG A 567 16.60 -2.39 0.16
N SER A 568 16.86 -1.21 -0.41
CA SER A 568 18.17 -0.55 -0.26
C SER A 568 18.41 0.03 1.15
N GLY A 569 17.43 -0.08 2.05
CA GLY A 569 17.46 0.42 3.42
C GLY A 569 17.14 1.91 3.56
N ARG A 570 16.64 2.54 2.48
CA ARG A 570 16.09 3.91 2.47
C ARG A 570 14.59 3.88 2.77
N THR A 571 14.00 5.03 3.09
CA THR A 571 12.61 5.07 3.60
C THR A 571 11.64 5.74 2.64
N VAL A 572 10.45 5.16 2.49
CA VAL A 572 9.29 5.80 1.84
C VAL A 572 8.19 6.03 2.86
N ILE A 573 7.76 7.29 3.05
CA ILE A 573 6.56 7.67 3.81
C ILE A 573 5.46 8.02 2.81
N LEU A 574 4.27 7.45 2.99
CA LEU A 574 3.10 7.73 2.16
C LEU A 574 1.94 8.23 3.01
N TYR A 575 1.37 9.37 2.63
CA TYR A 575 -0.01 9.70 2.96
C TYR A 575 -0.89 9.42 1.74
N LEU A 576 -1.80 8.45 1.90
CA LEU A 576 -2.81 8.13 0.90
C LEU A 576 -4.15 8.74 1.31
N ALA A 577 -4.66 9.66 0.49
CA ALA A 577 -5.96 10.31 0.71
C ALA A 577 -7.13 9.37 0.34
N SER A 578 -8.34 9.92 0.25
CA SER A 578 -9.53 9.17 -0.23
C SER A 578 -9.90 7.93 0.60
N ARG A 579 -9.57 7.94 1.89
CA ARG A 579 -9.68 6.80 2.82
C ARG A 579 -11.10 6.35 3.16
N THR A 580 -12.08 7.19 2.84
CA THR A 580 -13.49 6.97 3.12
C THR A 580 -14.29 7.22 1.85
N PRO A 581 -15.50 6.67 1.70
CA PRO A 581 -16.35 6.96 0.56
C PRO A 581 -16.55 8.47 0.33
N SER A 582 -16.73 9.24 1.41
CA SER A 582 -16.84 10.69 1.35
C SER A 582 -15.54 11.37 0.90
N GLY A 583 -14.39 10.90 1.39
CA GLY A 583 -13.09 11.41 0.98
C GLY A 583 -12.79 11.12 -0.49
N ALA A 584 -13.09 9.91 -0.96
CA ALA A 584 -12.97 9.51 -2.35
C ALA A 584 -13.83 10.39 -3.28
N LYS A 585 -15.08 10.67 -2.88
CA LYS A 585 -15.97 11.56 -3.63
C LYS A 585 -15.44 12.99 -3.70
N ALA A 586 -14.88 13.52 -2.61
CA ALA A 586 -14.31 14.86 -2.57
C ALA A 586 -13.06 14.99 -3.48
N SER A 587 -12.16 14.00 -3.44
CA SER A 587 -10.96 13.96 -4.28
C SER A 587 -11.30 13.90 -5.77
N ALA A 588 -12.26 13.04 -6.15
CA ALA A 588 -12.69 12.87 -7.54
C ALA A 588 -13.19 14.17 -8.20
N SER A 589 -13.83 15.06 -7.42
CA SER A 589 -14.27 16.37 -7.92
C SER A 589 -13.17 17.42 -8.09
N HIS A 590 -11.96 17.17 -7.58
CA HIS A 590 -10.89 18.17 -7.48
C HIS A 590 -9.64 17.83 -8.31
N THR A 591 -9.28 16.54 -8.47
CA THR A 591 -8.04 16.14 -9.17
C THR A 591 -8.23 15.25 -10.39
N ALA A 592 -9.48 15.00 -10.81
CA ALA A 592 -9.84 14.12 -11.93
C ALA A 592 -9.20 12.70 -11.86
N SER A 593 -8.71 12.32 -10.68
CA SER A 593 -8.18 10.99 -10.37
C SER A 593 -9.29 10.15 -9.76
N LEU A 594 -9.42 8.91 -10.22
CA LEU A 594 -10.30 7.95 -9.55
C LEU A 594 -9.62 7.51 -8.24
N ALA A 595 -10.36 7.50 -7.14
CA ALA A 595 -9.87 6.93 -5.90
C ALA A 595 -9.80 5.40 -6.03
N GLY A 596 -8.63 4.82 -5.72
CA GLY A 596 -8.46 3.37 -5.64
C GLY A 596 -9.07 2.78 -4.36
N ASP A 597 -9.08 1.46 -4.26
CA ASP A 597 -9.52 0.76 -3.05
C ASP A 597 -8.48 0.95 -1.93
N TYR A 598 -8.80 1.79 -0.95
CA TYR A 598 -7.87 2.13 0.13
C TYR A 598 -7.42 0.91 0.94
N ALA A 599 -8.29 -0.08 1.15
CA ALA A 599 -7.93 -1.26 1.93
C ALA A 599 -6.87 -2.10 1.19
N VAL A 600 -7.07 -2.30 -0.11
CA VAL A 600 -6.12 -2.98 -1.01
C VAL A 600 -4.80 -2.20 -1.06
N LEU A 601 -4.84 -0.90 -1.36
CA LEU A 601 -3.66 -0.04 -1.47
C LEU A 601 -2.83 -0.03 -0.18
N LYS A 602 -3.49 0.05 0.99
CA LYS A 602 -2.82 0.01 2.30
C LYS A 602 -2.07 -1.31 2.52
N GLN A 603 -2.67 -2.44 2.18
CA GLN A 603 -2.03 -3.75 2.35
C GLN A 603 -0.86 -3.95 1.38
N VAL A 604 -0.98 -3.48 0.14
CA VAL A 604 0.11 -3.54 -0.84
C VAL A 604 1.24 -2.57 -0.49
N ALA A 605 0.91 -1.37 0.03
CA ALA A 605 1.93 -0.44 0.52
C ALA A 605 2.76 -1.03 1.67
N ALA A 606 2.11 -1.76 2.59
CA ALA A 606 2.79 -2.44 3.67
C ALA A 606 3.74 -3.55 3.16
N GLN A 607 3.41 -4.23 2.05
CA GLN A 607 4.29 -5.20 1.41
C GLN A 607 5.53 -4.55 0.80
N ALA A 608 5.35 -3.39 0.17
CA ALA A 608 6.46 -2.59 -0.37
C ALA A 608 7.34 -1.94 0.73
N GLY A 609 7.06 -2.18 2.02
CA GLY A 609 7.81 -1.62 3.14
C GLY A 609 7.54 -0.14 3.39
N ILE A 610 6.44 0.42 2.88
CA ILE A 610 6.12 1.85 3.03
C ILE A 610 5.61 2.16 4.44
N VAL A 611 6.09 3.26 5.01
CA VAL A 611 5.54 3.84 6.25
C VAL A 611 4.28 4.65 5.92
N LEU A 612 3.11 4.08 6.21
CA LEU A 612 1.83 4.74 5.93
C LEU A 612 1.43 5.71 7.05
N ALA A 613 1.32 7.00 6.71
CA ALA A 613 0.87 8.05 7.63
C ALA A 613 -0.64 7.97 7.89
N LYS A 614 -1.03 7.96 9.17
CA LYS A 614 -2.44 7.79 9.58
C LYS A 614 -3.28 9.06 9.45
N ASN A 615 -2.68 10.23 9.37
CA ASN A 615 -3.35 11.51 9.19
C ASN A 615 -2.30 12.54 8.73
N LEU A 616 -2.74 13.74 8.36
CA LEU A 616 -1.85 14.80 7.88
C LEU A 616 -0.83 15.27 8.94
N ALA A 617 -1.22 15.24 10.22
CA ALA A 617 -0.35 15.62 11.31
C ALA A 617 0.80 14.59 11.46
N ASN A 618 0.46 13.30 11.46
CA ASN A 618 1.44 12.21 11.45
C ASN A 618 2.34 12.25 10.21
N PHE A 619 1.83 12.62 9.03
CA PHE A 619 2.69 12.74 7.85
C PHE A 619 3.80 13.76 8.07
N ALA A 620 3.46 14.99 8.50
CA ALA A 620 4.45 16.03 8.78
C ALA A 620 5.43 15.62 9.88
N ASP A 621 4.94 15.02 10.97
CA ASP A 621 5.81 14.59 12.07
C ASP A 621 6.79 13.49 11.66
N LEU A 622 6.33 12.50 10.90
CA LEU A 622 7.18 11.40 10.45
C LEU A 622 8.27 11.95 9.53
N VAL A 623 7.96 12.91 8.66
CA VAL A 623 8.99 13.54 7.81
C VAL A 623 10.04 14.23 8.67
N GLN A 624 9.65 15.07 9.64
CA GLN A 624 10.61 15.73 10.54
C GLN A 624 11.44 14.71 11.34
N LEU A 625 10.77 13.70 11.90
CA LEU A 625 11.39 12.66 12.72
C LEU A 625 12.45 11.88 11.93
N PHE A 626 12.12 11.43 10.72
CA PHE A 626 13.03 10.63 9.89
C PHE A 626 14.20 11.45 9.34
N VAL A 627 14.00 12.75 9.07
CA VAL A 627 15.09 13.65 8.66
C VAL A 627 16.04 13.89 9.83
N HIS A 628 15.52 14.31 11.00
CA HIS A 628 16.34 14.71 12.13
C HIS A 628 17.04 13.54 12.83
N LEU A 629 16.45 12.34 12.84
CA LEU A 629 17.06 11.15 13.43
C LEU A 629 17.77 10.27 12.39
N GLY A 630 17.94 10.75 11.16
CA GLY A 630 18.39 9.92 10.04
C GLY A 630 19.77 9.29 10.21
N ASP A 631 20.65 9.96 10.96
CA ASP A 631 22.01 9.56 11.29
C ASP A 631 22.10 8.68 12.56
N LYS A 632 21.02 8.59 13.33
CA LYS A 632 20.99 7.88 14.63
C LYS A 632 20.86 6.38 14.45
N GLN A 633 21.57 5.64 15.29
CA GLN A 633 21.60 4.18 15.27
C GLN A 633 20.50 3.60 16.15
N VAL A 634 19.67 2.74 15.56
CA VAL A 634 18.64 1.99 16.28
C VAL A 634 19.20 0.60 16.59
N GLY A 635 19.51 0.35 17.86
CA GLY A 635 20.03 -0.96 18.32
C GLY A 635 18.93 -1.97 18.71
N GLY A 636 17.70 -1.50 18.92
CA GLY A 636 16.60 -2.32 19.39
C GLY A 636 15.36 -1.49 19.74
N MET A 637 14.50 -2.06 20.58
CA MET A 637 13.21 -1.49 20.97
C MET A 637 13.07 -1.35 22.50
N ARG A 638 14.18 -1.16 23.21
CA ARG A 638 14.17 -0.85 24.66
C ARG A 638 14.15 0.66 24.86
N LEU A 639 13.06 1.17 25.39
CA LEU A 639 12.79 2.60 25.54
C LEU A 639 13.21 3.09 26.93
N GLY A 640 14.13 4.04 27.01
CA GLY A 640 14.41 4.84 28.21
C GLY A 640 13.53 6.09 28.21
N ALA A 641 12.77 6.29 29.28
CA ALA A 641 11.86 7.42 29.41
C ALA A 641 12.19 8.23 30.67
N ILE A 642 12.16 9.55 30.55
CA ILE A 642 12.44 10.48 31.65
C ILE A 642 11.51 11.69 31.55
N SER A 643 10.99 12.17 32.67
CA SER A 643 10.23 13.42 32.73
C SER A 643 10.38 14.08 34.09
N ASN A 644 10.08 15.38 34.21
CA ASN A 644 9.92 16.05 35.50
C ASN A 644 8.48 15.97 36.07
N ALA A 645 7.61 15.16 35.47
CA ALA A 645 6.24 14.99 35.93
C ALA A 645 5.74 13.54 35.85
N GLY A 646 5.21 13.04 36.97
CA GLY A 646 4.67 11.69 37.06
C GLY A 646 3.49 11.38 36.12
N PHE A 647 2.62 12.35 35.81
CA PHE A 647 1.52 12.08 34.85
C PHE A 647 2.06 11.78 33.44
N GLU A 648 3.14 12.46 33.05
CA GLU A 648 3.75 12.27 31.74
C GLU A 648 4.49 10.93 31.69
N CYS A 649 5.11 10.51 32.80
CA CYS A 649 5.66 9.17 32.96
C CYS A 649 4.58 8.09 32.72
N VAL A 650 3.40 8.22 33.33
CA VAL A 650 2.27 7.29 33.10
C VAL A 650 1.84 7.32 31.64
N ALA A 651 1.69 8.51 31.04
CA ALA A 651 1.27 8.64 29.65
C ALA A 651 2.28 8.03 28.66
N MET A 652 3.58 8.13 28.93
CA MET A 652 4.62 7.47 28.15
C MET A 652 4.49 5.94 28.24
N ALA A 653 4.34 5.41 29.47
CA ALA A 653 4.19 3.97 29.70
C ALA A 653 2.93 3.39 29.04
N ASP A 654 1.79 4.07 29.14
CA ASP A 654 0.52 3.68 28.50
C ASP A 654 0.59 3.71 26.96
N SER A 655 1.55 4.44 26.41
CA SER A 655 1.71 4.63 24.97
C SER A 655 2.67 3.64 24.31
N VAL A 656 3.44 2.90 25.10
CA VAL A 656 4.31 1.82 24.64
C VAL A 656 3.45 0.73 23.98
N SER A 657 3.75 0.41 22.73
CA SER A 657 2.96 -0.53 21.93
C SER A 657 3.78 -1.54 21.14
N ARG A 658 5.00 -1.15 20.74
CA ARG A 658 5.94 -1.98 19.97
C ARG A 658 7.28 -2.15 20.69
N SER A 659 7.60 -1.20 21.56
CA SER A 659 8.78 -1.22 22.42
C SER A 659 8.47 -1.86 23.76
N GLN A 660 9.49 -1.98 24.58
CA GLN A 660 9.37 -2.26 26.01
C GLN A 660 10.17 -1.22 26.77
N LEU A 661 9.73 -0.86 27.98
CA LEU A 661 10.54 -0.02 28.84
C LEU A 661 11.84 -0.74 29.18
N ALA A 662 12.96 -0.04 29.02
CA ALA A 662 14.27 -0.54 29.35
C ALA A 662 14.41 -0.78 30.87
N THR A 663 15.12 -1.83 31.24
CA THR A 663 15.69 -1.98 32.59
C THR A 663 17.06 -1.31 32.56
N PHE A 664 17.30 -0.35 33.46
CA PHE A 664 18.59 0.32 33.55
C PHE A 664 19.64 -0.62 34.14
N SER A 665 20.88 -0.44 33.72
CA SER A 665 22.02 -1.14 34.32
C SER A 665 22.28 -0.66 35.74
N ASP A 666 22.95 -1.50 36.54
CA ASP A 666 23.34 -1.16 37.91
C ASP A 666 24.18 0.14 37.98
N GLU A 667 25.02 0.40 36.98
CA GLU A 667 25.84 1.61 36.87
C GLU A 667 24.98 2.86 36.64
N THR A 668 24.02 2.80 35.72
CA THR A 668 23.08 3.89 35.48
C THR A 668 22.18 4.10 36.68
N GLU A 669 21.69 3.04 37.32
CA GLU A 669 20.90 3.16 38.54
C GLU A 669 21.68 3.87 39.66
N ALA A 670 22.94 3.48 39.88
CA ALA A 670 23.80 4.12 40.87
C ALA A 670 24.03 5.60 40.56
N THR A 671 24.27 5.94 39.29
CA THR A 671 24.46 7.33 38.83
C THR A 671 23.18 8.14 39.05
N LEU A 672 22.02 7.61 38.66
CA LEU A 672 20.72 8.28 38.84
C LEU A 672 20.39 8.48 40.32
N ARG A 673 20.66 7.49 41.19
CA ARG A 673 20.47 7.63 42.65
C ARG A 673 21.32 8.77 43.21
N ALA A 674 22.59 8.85 42.82
CA ALA A 674 23.47 9.94 43.25
C ALA A 674 22.98 11.32 42.79
N LEU A 675 22.45 11.43 41.56
CA LEU A 675 21.84 12.66 41.05
C LEU A 675 20.58 13.05 41.83
N LEU A 676 19.72 12.08 42.16
CA LEU A 676 18.53 12.32 42.96
C LEU A 676 18.91 12.74 44.39
N GLU A 677 19.97 12.18 44.99
CA GLU A 677 20.49 12.63 46.28
C GLU A 677 21.01 14.09 46.22
N GLU A 678 21.77 14.45 45.19
CA GLU A 678 22.24 15.82 44.94
C GLU A 678 21.06 16.81 44.84
N ALA A 679 19.98 16.39 44.18
CA ALA A 679 18.73 17.14 44.05
C ALA A 679 17.84 17.11 45.32
N ARG A 680 18.24 16.39 46.38
CA ARG A 680 17.45 16.15 47.61
C ARG A 680 16.12 15.42 47.36
N LEU A 681 16.11 14.56 46.36
CA LEU A 681 14.98 13.72 45.92
C LEU A 681 15.14 12.23 46.29
N GLY A 682 16.31 11.79 46.75
CA GLY A 682 16.59 10.36 47.02
C GLY A 682 15.69 9.68 48.07
N SER A 683 14.92 10.44 48.86
CA SER A 683 13.92 9.89 49.79
C SER A 683 12.48 9.91 49.25
N ILE A 684 12.27 10.46 48.05
CA ILE A 684 10.95 10.75 47.46
C ILE A 684 10.78 9.99 46.14
N VAL A 685 11.87 9.84 45.38
CA VAL A 685 11.88 9.23 44.05
C VAL A 685 12.76 7.98 44.06
N ASP A 686 12.18 6.87 43.64
CA ASP A 686 12.93 5.65 43.33
C ASP A 686 13.39 5.66 41.87
N VAL A 687 14.57 5.08 41.61
CA VAL A 687 15.04 4.90 40.23
C VAL A 687 14.28 3.75 39.60
N HIS A 688 13.46 4.07 38.61
CA HIS A 688 12.79 3.14 37.71
C HIS A 688 12.54 3.81 36.35
N ASN A 689 12.02 3.07 35.38
CA ASN A 689 11.69 3.57 34.05
C ASN A 689 10.16 3.52 33.83
N PRO A 690 9.49 4.65 33.50
CA PRO A 690 10.04 6.00 33.30
C PRO A 690 10.56 6.66 34.58
N LEU A 691 11.62 7.47 34.47
CA LEU A 691 12.21 8.19 35.59
C LEU A 691 11.50 9.55 35.81
N ASP A 692 10.94 9.77 37.00
CA ASP A 692 10.33 11.05 37.39
C ASP A 692 11.33 11.92 38.17
N LEU A 693 11.86 12.95 37.52
CA LEU A 693 12.76 13.94 38.11
C LEU A 693 12.04 14.96 38.99
N THR A 694 10.72 15.00 38.98
CA THR A 694 9.86 15.99 39.67
C THR A 694 10.12 17.44 39.24
N PRO A 695 9.18 18.38 39.51
CA PRO A 695 9.34 19.77 39.07
C PRO A 695 10.49 20.54 39.72
N ILE A 696 11.12 20.02 40.78
CA ILE A 696 12.20 20.73 41.49
C ILE A 696 13.60 20.52 40.86
N SER A 697 13.72 19.56 39.95
CA SER A 697 14.99 19.29 39.26
C SER A 697 15.37 20.43 38.33
N ASN A 698 16.61 20.92 38.46
CA ASN A 698 17.14 22.02 37.67
C ASN A 698 17.73 21.54 36.33
N ASP A 699 18.11 22.49 35.46
CA ASP A 699 18.68 22.21 34.13
C ASP A 699 19.87 21.23 34.16
N THR A 700 20.69 21.28 35.23
CA THR A 700 21.90 20.44 35.37
C THR A 700 21.58 19.00 35.75
N ILE A 701 20.67 18.79 36.72
CA ILE A 701 20.21 17.45 37.09
C ILE A 701 19.48 16.81 35.91
N TYR A 702 18.69 17.60 35.18
CA TYR A 702 17.96 17.16 34.00
C TYR A 702 18.92 16.67 32.89
N ASP A 703 19.90 17.50 32.52
CA ASP A 703 20.97 17.17 31.54
C ASP A 703 21.73 15.88 31.90
N ARG A 704 22.22 15.80 33.14
CA ARG A 704 23.01 14.64 33.60
C ARG A 704 22.19 13.36 33.64
N SER A 705 20.92 13.45 34.02
CA SER A 705 20.02 12.29 34.05
C SER A 705 19.67 11.79 32.65
N VAL A 706 19.36 12.70 31.72
CA VAL A 706 19.14 12.36 30.30
C VAL A 706 20.39 11.71 29.70
N SER A 707 21.56 12.29 29.96
CA SER A 707 22.83 11.75 29.47
C SER A 707 23.09 10.33 30.00
N ALA A 708 22.84 10.07 31.29
CA ALA A 708 23.01 8.74 31.89
C ALA A 708 22.05 7.71 31.27
N VAL A 709 20.76 8.06 31.12
CA VAL A 709 19.76 7.16 30.51
C VAL A 709 20.12 6.84 29.06
N LEU A 710 20.53 7.84 28.26
CA LEU A 710 20.89 7.62 26.86
C LEU A 710 22.23 6.87 26.70
N ALA A 711 23.15 6.99 27.66
CA ALA A 711 24.40 6.25 27.64
C ALA A 711 24.23 4.75 27.96
N ASP A 712 23.19 4.37 28.70
CA ASP A 712 22.96 3.01 29.17
C ASP A 712 22.80 1.99 28.02
N ASP A 713 23.62 0.93 27.98
CA ASP A 713 23.57 -0.14 26.95
C ASP A 713 22.26 -0.95 26.95
N GLY A 714 21.49 -0.87 28.03
CA GLY A 714 20.11 -1.34 28.21
C GLY A 714 19.07 -0.54 27.43
N VAL A 715 19.40 0.68 27.00
CA VAL A 715 18.50 1.63 26.32
C VAL A 715 18.87 1.75 24.83
N ASP A 716 17.88 1.59 23.96
CA ASP A 716 18.02 1.74 22.50
C ASP A 716 17.40 3.04 21.98
N LEU A 717 16.33 3.51 22.62
CA LEU A 717 15.51 4.67 22.23
C LEU A 717 15.27 5.57 23.45
N GLY A 718 15.20 6.89 23.28
CA GLY A 718 14.94 7.83 24.36
C GLY A 718 13.67 8.70 24.19
N VAL A 719 12.94 8.93 25.27
CA VAL A 719 11.88 9.96 25.34
C VAL A 719 12.12 10.86 26.55
N VAL A 720 12.18 12.16 26.29
CA VAL A 720 12.51 13.19 27.29
C VAL A 720 11.34 14.16 27.44
N GLY A 721 10.62 14.07 28.55
CA GLY A 721 9.38 14.80 28.82
C GLY A 721 9.55 16.03 29.71
N ILE A 722 9.27 17.20 29.16
CA ILE A 722 9.56 18.48 29.77
C ILE A 722 8.24 19.20 30.01
N VAL A 723 7.80 19.23 31.27
CA VAL A 723 6.77 20.15 31.73
C VAL A 723 7.47 21.46 32.12
N PRO A 724 7.40 22.53 31.30
CA PRO A 724 8.25 23.71 31.44
C PRO A 724 7.80 24.64 32.58
N LEU A 725 6.69 24.35 33.24
CA LEU A 725 6.04 25.23 34.22
C LEU A 725 6.66 25.11 35.63
N THR A 726 7.96 25.35 35.73
CA THR A 726 8.71 25.32 36.99
C THR A 726 9.81 26.39 37.02
N PRO A 727 10.08 27.04 38.17
CA PRO A 727 11.20 27.96 38.30
C PRO A 727 12.57 27.27 38.28
N ALA A 728 12.62 25.93 38.30
CA ALA A 728 13.87 25.17 38.29
C ALA A 728 14.51 25.08 36.89
N LEU A 729 13.74 25.30 35.84
CA LEU A 729 14.19 25.19 34.44
C LEU A 729 14.17 26.56 33.75
N GLN A 730 15.13 26.80 32.86
CA GLN A 730 15.16 28.00 32.02
C GLN A 730 14.46 27.71 30.69
N THR A 731 13.15 27.94 30.63
CA THR A 731 12.29 27.58 29.50
C THR A 731 11.50 28.75 28.90
N LEU A 732 11.65 29.95 29.46
CA LEU A 732 11.06 31.18 28.94
C LEU A 732 12.09 32.11 28.29
N GLU A 733 11.63 32.92 27.31
CA GLU A 733 12.43 34.02 26.78
C GLU A 733 12.68 35.07 27.87
N PRO A 734 13.81 35.80 27.84
CA PRO A 734 14.09 36.85 28.82
C PRO A 734 12.92 37.85 28.94
N GLY A 735 12.50 38.10 30.17
CA GLY A 735 11.31 38.91 30.43
C GLY A 735 11.25 39.47 31.86
N PRO A 736 10.36 40.45 32.11
CA PRO A 736 10.20 41.03 33.44
C PRO A 736 9.57 40.03 34.41
N GLY A 737 10.10 39.94 35.64
CA GLY A 737 9.51 39.17 36.73
C GLY A 737 10.06 37.74 36.91
N HIS A 738 11.07 37.34 36.13
CA HIS A 738 11.83 36.09 36.31
C HIS A 738 13.28 36.28 35.85
N HIS A 739 14.13 35.28 36.12
CA HIS A 739 15.55 35.27 35.72
C HIS A 739 15.85 34.30 34.57
N GLU A 740 14.83 33.60 34.06
CA GLU A 740 15.01 32.65 32.97
C GLU A 740 15.47 33.32 31.68
N ASP A 741 16.38 32.64 30.98
CA ASP A 741 16.78 32.94 29.62
C ASP A 741 16.97 31.62 28.88
N LEU A 742 15.97 31.20 28.09
CA LEU A 742 16.04 29.95 27.33
C LEU A 742 17.16 29.93 26.26
N GLN A 743 17.76 31.08 25.93
CA GLN A 743 18.88 31.20 24.99
C GLN A 743 20.25 31.13 25.70
N SER A 744 20.27 31.13 27.03
CA SER A 744 21.49 31.00 27.81
C SER A 744 22.22 29.68 27.47
N PRO A 745 23.57 29.68 27.37
CA PRO A 745 24.35 28.46 27.20
C PRO A 745 24.13 27.42 28.31
N ASP A 746 23.68 27.87 29.48
CA ASP A 746 23.40 27.02 30.64
C ASP A 746 21.94 26.56 30.72
N ALA A 747 21.05 27.03 29.85
CA ALA A 747 19.65 26.64 29.81
C ALA A 747 19.46 25.21 29.27
N LEU A 748 18.33 24.58 29.62
CA LEU A 748 18.03 23.22 29.19
C LEU A 748 18.11 23.05 27.66
N ALA A 749 17.68 24.03 26.87
CA ALA A 749 17.72 23.94 25.41
C ALA A 749 19.13 23.72 24.86
N ALA A 750 20.11 24.51 25.35
CA ALA A 750 21.51 24.39 24.92
C ALA A 750 22.13 23.05 25.35
N ARG A 751 21.78 22.58 26.56
CA ARG A 751 22.21 21.27 27.09
C ARG A 751 21.66 20.11 26.28
N LEU A 752 20.35 20.11 26.02
CA LEU A 752 19.71 19.09 25.20
C LEU A 752 20.23 19.10 23.76
N ALA A 753 20.51 20.27 23.19
CA ALA A 753 21.14 20.38 21.87
C ALA A 753 22.55 19.77 21.85
N ARG A 754 23.32 19.86 22.94
CA ARG A 754 24.60 19.15 23.08
C ARG A 754 24.38 17.64 23.10
N ILE A 755 23.46 17.15 23.93
CA ILE A 755 23.12 15.71 23.99
C ILE A 755 22.67 15.19 22.63
N ALA A 756 21.88 15.95 21.87
CA ALA A 756 21.43 15.56 20.54
C ALA A 756 22.59 15.33 19.55
N ARG A 757 23.67 16.10 19.67
CA ARG A 757 24.89 15.94 18.85
C ARG A 757 25.77 14.80 19.33
N GLU A 758 25.89 14.61 20.64
CA GLU A 758 26.78 13.61 21.24
C GLU A 758 26.17 12.20 21.25
N SER A 759 24.84 12.09 21.37
CA SER A 759 24.15 10.80 21.40
C SER A 759 24.08 10.16 20.02
N GLY A 760 24.52 8.91 19.94
CA GLY A 760 24.32 8.04 18.78
C GLY A 760 22.93 7.40 18.72
N LYS A 761 22.16 7.45 19.82
CA LYS A 761 20.83 6.83 19.92
C LYS A 761 19.73 7.83 19.56
N PRO A 762 18.64 7.38 18.91
CA PRO A 762 17.50 8.23 18.60
C PRO A 762 16.72 8.58 19.88
N TRP A 763 16.35 9.85 20.01
CA TRP A 763 15.45 10.27 21.08
C TRP A 763 14.62 11.48 20.66
N VAL A 764 13.52 11.70 21.38
CA VAL A 764 12.58 12.80 21.12
C VAL A 764 12.28 13.56 22.41
N ALA A 765 11.97 14.85 22.25
CA ALA A 765 11.50 15.68 23.35
C ALA A 765 9.97 15.81 23.35
N ILE A 766 9.39 15.94 24.53
CA ILE A 766 8.00 16.38 24.72
C ILE A 766 8.07 17.70 25.49
N VAL A 767 7.41 18.73 24.98
CA VAL A 767 7.22 20.00 25.69
C VAL A 767 5.73 20.16 25.94
N ASP A 768 5.29 19.65 27.08
CA ASP A 768 3.88 19.67 27.49
C ASP A 768 3.57 21.01 28.18
N GLY A 769 3.10 21.96 27.37
CA GLY A 769 2.80 23.32 27.78
C GLY A 769 2.03 24.09 26.72
N GLY A 770 1.42 25.20 27.13
CA GLY A 770 0.69 26.09 26.21
C GLY A 770 1.62 27.07 25.47
N ALA A 771 1.01 28.13 24.91
CA ALA A 771 1.69 29.11 24.05
C ALA A 771 2.97 29.74 24.64
N ARG A 772 3.07 29.84 25.97
CA ARG A 772 4.28 30.33 26.65
C ARG A 772 5.52 29.46 26.42
N SER A 773 5.33 28.18 26.16
CA SER A 773 6.40 27.22 25.88
C SER A 773 6.73 27.07 24.39
N ASP A 774 6.01 27.77 23.50
CA ASP A 774 6.24 27.70 22.06
C ASP A 774 7.62 28.18 21.62
N PRO A 775 8.20 29.25 22.19
CA PRO A 775 9.57 29.63 21.90
C PRO A 775 10.57 28.50 22.23
N PHE A 776 10.43 27.86 23.39
CA PHE A 776 11.30 26.77 23.81
C PHE A 776 11.21 25.54 22.89
N ALA A 777 9.99 25.09 22.57
CA ALA A 777 9.81 23.96 21.66
C ALA A 777 10.34 24.25 20.25
N ARG A 778 10.13 25.47 19.73
CA ARG A 778 10.69 25.89 18.44
C ARG A 778 12.22 25.93 18.47
N LEU A 779 12.82 26.34 19.59
CA LEU A 779 14.27 26.32 19.76
C LEU A 779 14.81 24.89 19.71
N LEU A 780 14.19 23.95 20.43
CA LEU A 780 14.58 22.53 20.37
C LEU A 780 14.50 21.98 18.94
N GLN A 781 13.41 22.26 18.23
CA GLN A 781 13.24 21.86 16.82
C GLN A 781 14.33 22.46 15.92
N ALA A 782 14.63 23.75 16.07
CA ALA A 782 15.68 24.43 15.32
C ALA A 782 17.08 23.85 15.57
N THR A 783 17.30 23.21 16.73
CA THR A 783 18.54 22.50 17.05
C THR A 783 18.58 21.04 16.56
N GLY A 784 17.54 20.60 15.83
CA GLY A 784 17.45 19.25 15.27
C GLY A 784 16.85 18.20 16.22
N ILE A 785 16.20 18.62 17.31
CA ILE A 785 15.53 17.70 18.24
C ILE A 785 14.05 17.56 17.83
N PRO A 786 13.58 16.37 17.42
CA PRO A 786 12.15 16.15 17.21
C PRO A 786 11.39 16.42 18.50
N THR A 787 10.52 17.43 18.47
CA THR A 787 9.82 17.92 19.66
C THR A 787 8.32 17.84 19.46
N PHE A 788 7.65 17.18 20.40
CA PHE A 788 6.21 16.95 20.40
C PHE A 788 5.54 17.68 21.57
N ARG A 789 4.21 17.77 21.53
CA ARG A 789 3.42 18.41 22.58
C ARG A 789 2.71 17.45 23.53
N THR A 790 2.72 16.17 23.21
CA THR A 790 2.09 15.13 24.04
C THR A 790 2.92 13.85 24.00
N ALA A 791 2.95 13.15 25.14
CA ALA A 791 3.72 11.93 25.30
C ALA A 791 3.25 10.79 24.38
N ASP A 792 1.93 10.63 24.24
CA ASP A 792 1.33 9.56 23.44
C ASP A 792 1.71 9.66 21.96
N ARG A 793 1.78 10.88 21.42
CA ARG A 793 2.22 11.14 20.06
C ARG A 793 3.70 10.86 19.89
N ALA A 794 4.53 11.33 20.82
CA ALA A 794 5.99 11.19 20.77
C ALA A 794 6.41 9.71 20.78
N VAL A 795 5.92 8.94 21.76
CA VAL A 795 6.26 7.51 21.91
C VAL A 795 5.82 6.72 20.67
N ARG A 796 4.56 6.88 20.23
CA ARG A 796 4.03 6.13 19.08
C ARG A 796 4.79 6.41 17.78
N LEU A 797 5.23 7.65 17.55
CA LEU A 797 5.96 8.01 16.33
C LEU A 797 7.42 7.56 16.39
N LEU A 798 8.07 7.67 17.56
CA LEU A 798 9.41 7.13 17.76
C LEU A 798 9.45 5.61 17.54
N GLU A 799 8.44 4.87 18.03
CA GLU A 799 8.31 3.43 17.77
C GLU A 799 8.12 3.09 16.28
N VAL A 800 7.47 3.98 15.50
CA VAL A 800 7.36 3.80 14.05
C VAL A 800 8.72 3.99 13.38
N PHE A 801 9.46 5.04 13.75
CA PHE A 801 10.82 5.28 13.26
C PHE A 801 11.74 4.10 13.57
N ALA A 802 11.79 3.68 14.83
CA ALA A 802 12.66 2.61 15.28
C ALA A 802 12.37 1.27 14.60
N ALA A 803 11.09 0.88 14.55
CA ALA A 803 10.68 -0.36 13.90
C ALA A 803 11.06 -0.37 12.40
N GLU A 804 10.94 0.78 11.73
CA GLU A 804 11.31 0.90 10.32
C GLU A 804 12.82 0.82 10.12
N ARG A 805 13.63 1.49 10.95
CA ARG A 805 15.09 1.40 10.89
C ARG A 805 15.59 -0.02 11.10
N LEU A 806 15.02 -0.75 12.07
CA LEU A 806 15.34 -2.17 12.29
C LEU A 806 14.96 -3.04 11.09
N ARG A 807 13.83 -2.77 10.43
CA ARG A 807 13.43 -3.46 9.20
C ARG A 807 14.43 -3.23 8.07
N CYS A 808 14.83 -1.97 7.85
CA CYS A 808 15.82 -1.60 6.83
C CYS A 808 17.20 -2.22 7.09
N GLN A 809 17.64 -2.28 8.35
CA GLN A 809 18.90 -2.93 8.73
C GLN A 809 18.90 -4.42 8.40
N ARG A 810 17.81 -5.14 8.69
CA ARG A 810 17.65 -6.57 8.33
C ARG A 810 17.67 -6.78 6.82
N ALA A 811 17.01 -5.91 6.06
CA ALA A 811 17.02 -5.99 4.60
C ALA A 811 18.44 -5.82 4.01
N ARG A 812 19.30 -5.00 4.65
CA ARG A 812 20.70 -4.83 4.22
C ARG A 812 21.61 -6.00 4.56
N THR A 813 21.29 -6.81 5.58
CA THR A 813 22.09 -7.99 5.96
C THR A 813 21.75 -9.23 5.14
N ASP A 814 20.57 -9.27 4.53
CA ASP A 814 20.09 -10.37 3.68
C ASP A 814 20.50 -10.22 2.19
N HIS A 815 21.29 -9.19 1.86
CA HIS A 815 21.89 -8.91 0.55
C HIS A 815 23.41 -8.88 0.67
#